data_AF-A0A8S2A791-F1
#
_entry.id   AF-A0A8S2A791-F1
#
_cell.length_a   1.000
_cell.length_b   1.000
_cell.length_c   1.000
_cell.angle_alpha   90.00
_cell.angle_beta   90.00
_cell.angle_gamma   90.00
#
_symmetry.space_group_name_H-M   'P 1'
#
loop_
_entity.id
_entity.type
_entity.pdbx_description
1 polymer ?
#
loop_
_entity_poly.entity_id
_entity_poly.type
_entity_poly.pdbx_seq_one_letter_code
_entity_poly.pdbx_strand_id
1 'polypeptide(L)'
;MKPSDVVNASDRAEHGKSSQIQSQNMSQFQPISKEKKADQIVEVNPVAKDDTSVPRLPNSVTHKFWETQLVGQFKDIGDKSLPEGPVEPATPLSEVKQEPYNLPSPYEWTTCDLNSDDMCSEVYNFLKVHHPDDGYLFEETYSREFLRWALCPPGYHQSWHIGVRAKTSKKLVAFISGVPERIRVHDEVVKMAKINFLCVHKKLRSKRLAPVMIKEVTRMVHLQNIWQAAYSLPDIRATPVTTCQYWVRMLNPKKLIDVGFSCLRDRMTMNRTVKLYKLPDTPITPGFREMEGRDVPAVTELLRNYLSQFGVATDFDENDVEHWLLPRENVVYSYVVETHDVITDLCSFYTVPLTVVGNPKYKTVECAYSYYNVATKTLLPQLMNDVLIVSKQKGFDVLYALDVMHNESFLKELKFDLADAQMHYYLYNYRLRTALKPSELGIIPAEVMAALEPIKDNEEANLGMIDESKNFSFFTKEDVRPIFWANRPKSYISRTKGWEDFPQGWWGDSRSASYGALLDHQFSRPRARDKKLQQEWVVPLKRWGGPVGYVYQKAYLEFFCSKEKLDAVVEKCKALPSITYMAVNKGENWVSNAAQSDVNAVTWGVFPAKEIIQPTIVDPASFKVWKDEAFETWSRSWANLYPEADPSKICFLRISTFHCFVLGVIQLTIDDNNPKYETVECAYSYYNVATRTSLPQLMKDALIVSKQQGCDVFYALNVMHNETFVNELKFYLGDAQMQFYLFNHPLRSALKPSEIGLVC
;
A
#
# COMPACT_ATOMS: atom_id res chain seq x y z
N MET A 1 72.45 37.69 -31.40
CA MET A 1 72.19 39.10 -31.74
C MET A 1 71.76 39.82 -30.47
N LYS A 2 72.33 41.01 -30.27
CA LYS A 2 72.42 41.90 -29.09
C LYS A 2 71.06 42.52 -28.62
N PRO A 3 70.95 43.23 -27.46
CA PRO A 3 71.06 42.76 -26.06
C PRO A 3 70.19 43.60 -25.05
N SER A 4 70.53 43.54 -23.75
CA SER A 4 70.42 44.58 -22.67
C SER A 4 69.04 44.93 -22.07
N ASP A 5 68.85 45.32 -20.80
CA ASP A 5 69.53 45.26 -19.48
C ASP A 5 68.70 46.13 -18.50
N VAL A 6 68.77 45.87 -17.17
CA VAL A 6 68.73 46.87 -16.04
C VAL A 6 67.38 47.60 -15.73
N VAL A 7 66.94 47.99 -14.51
CA VAL A 7 67.09 47.72 -13.06
C VAL A 7 66.32 48.86 -12.32
N ASN A 8 65.85 48.63 -11.07
CA ASN A 8 65.44 49.60 -10.00
C ASN A 8 64.13 50.42 -10.17
N ALA A 9 63.44 50.90 -9.12
CA ALA A 9 63.39 50.65 -7.67
C ALA A 9 62.21 51.47 -7.08
N SER A 10 61.67 50.96 -5.95
CA SER A 10 61.19 51.65 -4.73
C SER A 10 60.13 52.78 -4.77
N ASP A 11 59.04 52.59 -4.00
CA ASP A 11 58.72 53.34 -2.75
C ASP A 11 57.39 52.78 -2.18
N ARG A 12 57.35 52.07 -1.04
CA ARG A 12 57.42 52.50 0.39
C ARG A 12 56.39 53.56 0.81
N ALA A 13 55.37 53.11 1.53
CA ALA A 13 54.94 53.59 2.85
C ALA A 13 53.76 52.69 3.30
N GLU A 14 53.95 51.72 4.18
CA GLU A 14 54.09 51.79 5.64
C GLU A 14 52.77 51.80 6.43
N HIS A 15 52.69 50.82 7.35
CA HIS A 15 52.12 50.85 8.70
C HIS A 15 50.62 51.15 8.86
N GLY A 16 49.85 50.43 9.68
CA GLY A 16 50.16 49.38 10.64
C GLY A 16 48.94 49.13 11.53
N LYS A 17 48.90 47.92 12.09
CA LYS A 17 48.28 47.49 13.36
C LYS A 17 47.01 48.23 13.85
N SER A 18 45.93 47.47 14.07
CA SER A 18 45.62 46.90 15.40
C SER A 18 44.11 46.70 15.60
N SER A 19 43.79 45.49 16.06
CA SER A 19 42.82 45.16 17.11
C SER A 19 41.44 45.84 17.20
N GLN A 20 40.45 44.94 17.23
CA GLN A 20 39.36 44.85 18.22
C GLN A 20 38.04 45.63 17.99
N ILE A 21 37.01 44.78 17.84
CA ILE A 21 35.77 44.73 18.63
C ILE A 21 34.60 45.65 18.23
N GLN A 22 33.43 44.99 18.16
CA GLN A 22 32.05 45.51 18.19
C GLN A 22 31.62 46.30 16.96
N SER A 23 30.38 46.26 16.50
CA SER A 23 29.20 45.43 16.74
C SER A 23 28.14 45.99 15.81
N GLN A 24 27.27 45.11 15.35
CA GLN A 24 25.87 45.43 15.05
C GLN A 24 25.52 46.33 13.85
N ASN A 25 24.51 45.78 13.17
CA ASN A 25 23.34 46.44 12.61
C ASN A 25 23.41 46.98 11.18
N MET A 26 22.73 46.18 10.37
CA MET A 26 21.49 46.51 9.68
C MET A 26 21.59 47.41 8.45
N SER A 27 20.78 46.96 7.50
CA SER A 27 20.10 47.76 6.50
C SER A 27 21.02 48.16 5.34
N GLN A 28 20.59 48.13 4.09
CA GLN A 28 19.41 47.59 3.44
C GLN A 28 19.65 47.93 1.96
N PHE A 29 19.04 47.15 1.07
CA PHE A 29 18.65 47.57 -0.28
C PHE A 29 19.75 47.98 -1.28
N GLN A 30 19.98 47.09 -2.26
CA GLN A 30 19.59 47.23 -3.68
C GLN A 30 19.33 48.68 -4.19
N PRO A 31 19.52 49.03 -5.50
CA PRO A 31 19.07 48.19 -6.64
C PRO A 31 19.76 48.36 -8.03
N ILE A 32 19.55 47.35 -8.89
CA ILE A 32 19.01 47.38 -10.28
C ILE A 32 19.64 48.41 -11.25
N SER A 33 20.18 48.04 -12.43
CA SER A 33 19.44 47.69 -13.67
C SER A 33 20.41 47.23 -14.78
N LYS A 34 20.13 46.14 -15.51
CA LYS A 34 19.51 46.07 -16.88
C LYS A 34 20.45 46.59 -18.00
N GLU A 35 20.63 45.96 -19.17
CA GLU A 35 19.91 44.90 -19.89
C GLU A 35 20.69 44.55 -21.19
N LYS A 36 20.57 43.27 -21.65
CA LYS A 36 20.44 42.79 -23.06
C LYS A 36 21.66 42.91 -24.03
N LYS A 37 21.93 42.00 -24.97
CA LYS A 37 21.17 40.90 -25.62
C LYS A 37 22.10 40.02 -26.50
N ALA A 38 21.74 38.73 -26.64
CA ALA A 38 21.76 37.83 -27.83
C ALA A 38 23.10 37.47 -28.53
N ASP A 39 23.35 36.28 -29.12
CA ASP A 39 22.72 34.94 -29.19
C ASP A 39 23.70 33.97 -29.94
N GLN A 40 23.42 32.66 -29.86
CA GLN A 40 23.86 31.50 -30.71
C GLN A 40 25.13 30.71 -30.27
N ILE A 41 25.01 29.55 -29.59
CA ILE A 41 24.55 28.17 -29.94
C ILE A 41 25.70 27.28 -30.46
N VAL A 42 26.12 26.30 -29.63
CA VAL A 42 26.49 24.93 -30.01
C VAL A 42 26.04 23.99 -28.88
N GLU A 43 25.33 22.93 -29.25
CA GLU A 43 24.74 21.88 -28.40
C GLU A 43 25.78 21.01 -27.69
N VAL A 44 25.54 20.69 -26.42
CA VAL A 44 26.03 19.49 -25.75
C VAL A 44 24.90 18.91 -24.89
N ASN A 45 24.46 17.70 -25.24
CA ASN A 45 23.44 16.92 -24.53
C ASN A 45 23.86 16.63 -23.07
N PRO A 46 22.97 16.81 -22.07
CA PRO A 46 23.26 16.45 -20.69
C PRO A 46 22.91 14.98 -20.39
N VAL A 47 23.83 14.38 -19.63
CA VAL A 47 23.83 13.02 -19.09
C VAL A 47 22.60 12.73 -18.22
N ALA A 48 22.15 11.47 -18.30
CA ALA A 48 20.96 10.89 -17.70
C ALA A 48 20.87 11.01 -16.16
N LYS A 49 19.64 11.12 -15.67
CA LYS A 49 19.26 11.08 -14.26
C LYS A 49 19.21 9.63 -13.76
N ASP A 50 19.85 9.37 -12.63
CA ASP A 50 19.70 8.16 -11.83
C ASP A 50 18.27 8.11 -11.23
N ASP A 51 17.48 7.12 -11.66
CA ASP A 51 16.18 6.74 -11.08
C ASP A 51 16.38 5.49 -10.21
N THR A 52 16.73 5.68 -8.93
CA THR A 52 16.71 4.63 -7.91
C THR A 52 15.40 4.73 -7.12
N SER A 53 14.35 4.03 -7.57
CA SER A 53 13.07 3.93 -6.86
C SER A 53 13.13 2.85 -5.78
N VAL A 54 13.51 3.22 -4.57
CA VAL A 54 13.24 2.43 -3.35
C VAL A 54 11.89 2.89 -2.78
N PRO A 55 10.94 2.00 -2.46
CA PRO A 55 9.74 2.40 -1.73
C PRO A 55 10.13 2.97 -0.36
N ARG A 56 9.72 4.20 -0.04
CA ARG A 56 9.85 4.76 1.31
C ARG A 56 8.60 4.41 2.12
N LEU A 57 8.75 3.76 3.28
CA LEU A 57 7.82 3.68 4.44
C LEU A 57 8.45 2.87 5.61
N PRO A 58 7.90 2.92 6.85
CA PRO A 58 8.08 3.91 7.91
C PRO A 58 9.14 3.50 8.97
N ASN A 59 9.93 4.45 9.48
CA ASN A 59 11.00 4.24 10.47
C ASN A 59 10.55 3.79 11.89
N SER A 60 9.45 3.04 12.07
CA SER A 60 8.95 2.74 13.42
C SER A 60 8.47 1.31 13.75
N VAL A 61 8.53 0.34 12.83
CA VAL A 61 8.24 -1.07 13.21
C VAL A 61 9.52 -1.79 13.58
N THR A 62 9.78 -1.91 14.89
CA THR A 62 10.91 -2.71 15.41
C THR A 62 10.58 -4.20 15.35
N HIS A 63 11.26 -4.95 14.47
CA HIS A 63 11.10 -6.40 14.34
C HIS A 63 12.14 -7.13 15.18
N LYS A 64 11.86 -7.30 16.49
CA LYS A 64 12.77 -7.90 17.49
C LYS A 64 13.43 -9.23 17.09
N PHE A 65 12.81 -10.04 16.22
CA PHE A 65 13.43 -11.26 15.69
C PHE A 65 14.31 -10.95 14.47
N TRP A 66 13.77 -10.29 13.45
CA TRP A 66 14.48 -10.01 12.19
C TRP A 66 15.65 -9.04 12.32
N GLU A 67 15.63 -8.15 13.31
CA GLU A 67 16.78 -7.30 13.69
C GLU A 67 17.99 -8.12 14.17
N THR A 68 17.77 -9.37 14.61
CA THR A 68 18.83 -10.30 15.02
C THR A 68 19.23 -11.29 13.93
N GLN A 69 18.57 -11.26 12.77
CA GLN A 69 18.84 -12.18 11.66
C GLN A 69 19.78 -11.54 10.63
N LEU A 70 20.52 -12.38 9.90
CA LEU A 70 21.53 -11.98 8.91
C LEU A 70 20.90 -11.55 7.58
N VAL A 71 19.87 -10.73 7.64
CA VAL A 71 19.16 -10.20 6.46
C VAL A 71 19.51 -8.73 6.28
N GLY A 72 19.33 -8.19 5.07
CA GLY A 72 19.43 -6.76 4.84
C GLY A 72 18.59 -5.98 5.86
N GLN A 73 19.25 -5.08 6.60
CA GLN A 73 18.60 -4.28 7.61
C GLN A 73 18.26 -2.90 7.03
N PHE A 74 17.13 -2.32 7.44
CA PHE A 74 16.70 -1.00 6.95
C PHE A 74 17.73 0.11 7.24
N LYS A 75 18.49 -0.03 8.33
CA LYS A 75 19.58 0.89 8.72
C LYS A 75 20.79 0.85 7.78
N ASP A 76 20.96 -0.23 7.01
CA ASP A 76 22.12 -0.43 6.13
C ASP A 76 21.83 0.08 4.69
N ILE A 77 20.61 0.58 4.42
CA ILE A 77 20.20 1.07 3.11
C ILE A 77 21.02 2.32 2.72
N GLY A 78 21.73 2.25 1.60
CA GLY A 78 22.52 3.36 1.05
C GLY A 78 23.96 3.43 1.55
N ASP A 79 24.38 2.53 2.45
CA ASP A 79 25.77 2.43 2.89
C ASP A 79 26.62 1.68 1.86
N LYS A 80 27.26 2.45 0.96
CA LYS A 80 28.16 1.93 -0.08
C LYS A 80 29.48 1.37 0.46
N SER A 81 29.76 1.48 1.76
CA SER A 81 30.99 0.97 2.36
C SER A 81 30.95 -0.54 2.63
N LEU A 82 29.76 -1.14 2.67
CA LEU A 82 29.58 -2.56 2.95
C LEU A 82 29.83 -3.42 1.69
N PRO A 83 30.62 -4.51 1.80
CA PRO A 83 30.84 -5.41 0.67
C PRO A 83 29.57 -6.21 0.32
N GLU A 84 29.51 -6.61 -0.96
CA GLU A 84 28.53 -7.60 -1.44
C GLU A 84 28.95 -9.00 -1.00
N GLY A 85 27.99 -9.89 -0.82
CA GLY A 85 28.26 -11.28 -0.45
C GLY A 85 27.80 -11.62 0.98
N PRO A 86 28.41 -12.64 1.61
CA PRO A 86 27.98 -13.11 2.92
C PRO A 86 28.02 -12.00 3.98
N VAL A 87 26.94 -11.88 4.78
CA VAL A 87 26.85 -10.88 5.86
C VAL A 87 27.79 -11.27 7.00
N GLU A 88 27.80 -12.55 7.36
CA GLU A 88 28.76 -13.17 8.26
C GLU A 88 29.53 -14.29 7.52
N PRO A 89 30.83 -14.46 7.82
CA PRO A 89 31.60 -15.56 7.27
C PRO A 89 31.09 -16.91 7.79
N ALA A 90 31.30 -17.97 7.00
CA ALA A 90 31.01 -19.32 7.42
C ALA A 90 31.81 -19.67 8.69
N THR A 91 31.13 -20.14 9.73
CA THR A 91 31.80 -20.66 10.91
C THR A 91 32.25 -22.11 10.68
N PRO A 92 33.30 -22.60 11.36
CA PRO A 92 33.68 -24.00 11.27
C PRO A 92 32.49 -24.92 11.62
N LEU A 93 32.31 -26.02 10.87
CA LEU A 93 31.22 -26.98 11.11
C LEU A 93 31.22 -27.55 12.55
N SER A 94 32.39 -27.59 13.20
CA SER A 94 32.54 -28.00 14.60
C SER A 94 31.86 -27.05 15.59
N GLU A 95 31.64 -25.79 15.22
CA GLU A 95 30.97 -24.78 16.04
C GLU A 95 29.46 -24.74 15.81
N VAL A 96 28.96 -25.39 14.76
CA VAL A 96 27.52 -25.54 14.52
C VAL A 96 26.94 -26.47 15.58
N LYS A 97 25.85 -26.04 16.21
CA LYS A 97 25.16 -26.82 17.25
C LYS A 97 24.70 -28.17 16.69
N GLN A 98 25.24 -29.27 17.24
CA GLN A 98 24.90 -30.63 16.82
C GLN A 98 23.51 -31.08 17.31
N GLU A 99 23.13 -30.64 18.50
CA GLU A 99 21.83 -30.96 19.11
C GLU A 99 20.72 -29.99 18.67
N PRO A 100 19.47 -30.48 18.48
CA PRO A 100 18.32 -29.64 18.13
C PRO A 100 18.09 -28.47 19.11
N TYR A 101 17.43 -27.42 18.64
CA TYR A 101 16.97 -26.35 19.55
C TYR A 101 15.89 -26.86 20.51
N ASN A 102 15.85 -26.26 21.71
CA ASN A 102 14.92 -26.68 22.75
C ASN A 102 13.48 -26.32 22.35
N LEU A 103 12.59 -27.31 22.39
CA LEU A 103 11.15 -27.11 22.33
C LEU A 103 10.54 -27.13 23.75
N PRO A 104 9.37 -26.50 23.94
CA PRO A 104 8.63 -26.69 25.18
C PRO A 104 8.34 -28.18 25.43
N SER A 105 8.41 -28.61 26.69
CA SER A 105 8.26 -30.01 27.13
C SER A 105 7.17 -30.86 26.43
N PRO A 106 5.94 -30.35 26.16
CA PRO A 106 4.90 -31.15 25.51
C PRO A 106 5.11 -31.41 24.00
N TYR A 107 6.16 -30.85 23.39
CA TYR A 107 6.43 -30.96 21.96
C TYR A 107 7.74 -31.70 21.67
N GLU A 108 7.83 -32.29 20.49
CA GLU A 108 9.02 -32.98 19.98
C GLU A 108 9.22 -32.68 18.49
N TRP A 109 10.48 -32.70 18.05
CA TRP A 109 10.85 -32.55 16.64
C TRP A 109 10.51 -33.84 15.89
N THR A 110 10.14 -33.69 14.61
CA THR A 110 9.98 -34.81 13.67
C THR A 110 10.55 -34.39 12.33
N THR A 111 11.12 -35.34 11.59
CA THR A 111 11.43 -35.16 10.18
C THR A 111 10.25 -35.67 9.36
N CYS A 112 9.82 -34.92 8.36
CA CYS A 112 8.69 -35.28 7.50
C CYS A 112 9.19 -35.85 6.18
N ASP A 113 9.16 -37.17 6.04
CA ASP A 113 9.46 -37.85 4.78
C ASP A 113 8.29 -37.74 3.78
N LEU A 114 8.45 -36.96 2.72
CA LEU A 114 7.39 -36.79 1.72
C LEU A 114 7.33 -37.93 0.68
N ASN A 115 8.31 -38.83 0.67
CA ASN A 115 8.23 -40.07 -0.11
C ASN A 115 7.23 -41.05 0.51
N SER A 116 6.99 -40.97 1.81
CA SER A 116 5.94 -41.73 2.48
C SER A 116 4.57 -41.13 2.19
N ASP A 117 3.64 -41.92 1.64
CA ASP A 117 2.26 -41.49 1.36
C ASP A 117 1.52 -41.02 2.61
N ASP A 118 1.74 -41.68 3.75
CA ASP A 118 1.09 -41.35 5.03
C ASP A 118 1.55 -39.98 5.54
N MET A 119 2.86 -39.75 5.53
CA MET A 119 3.44 -38.49 6.00
C MET A 119 3.14 -37.34 5.04
N CYS A 120 3.21 -37.57 3.72
CA CYS A 120 2.79 -36.59 2.73
C CYS A 120 1.32 -36.22 2.89
N SER A 121 0.45 -37.19 3.15
CA SER A 121 -0.98 -36.96 3.45
C SER A 121 -1.18 -36.18 4.74
N GLU A 122 -0.38 -36.44 5.78
CA GLU A 122 -0.44 -35.67 7.01
C GLU A 122 -0.02 -34.21 6.81
N VAL A 123 1.11 -33.96 6.12
CA VAL A 123 1.58 -32.60 5.80
C VAL A 123 0.57 -31.88 4.92
N TYR A 124 0.03 -32.54 3.90
CA TYR A 124 -1.06 -32.02 3.06
C TYR A 124 -2.27 -31.57 3.90
N ASN A 125 -2.76 -32.45 4.78
CA ASN A 125 -3.93 -32.14 5.62
C ASN A 125 -3.62 -31.01 6.61
N PHE A 126 -2.40 -30.97 7.14
CA PHE A 126 -1.96 -29.92 8.05
C PHE A 126 -1.93 -28.54 7.35
N LEU A 127 -1.28 -28.46 6.18
CA LEU A 127 -1.21 -27.23 5.39
C LEU A 127 -2.60 -26.80 4.94
N LYS A 128 -3.43 -27.71 4.43
CA LYS A 128 -4.81 -27.39 4.01
C LYS A 128 -5.64 -26.69 5.09
N VAL A 129 -5.47 -27.07 6.36
CA VAL A 129 -6.27 -26.50 7.47
C VAL A 129 -5.63 -25.26 8.08
N HIS A 130 -4.30 -25.20 8.11
CA HIS A 130 -3.56 -24.20 8.90
C HIS A 130 -2.73 -23.21 8.09
N HIS A 131 -2.50 -23.45 6.80
CA HIS A 131 -1.80 -22.53 5.90
C HIS A 131 -2.70 -21.36 5.49
N PRO A 132 -3.94 -21.57 5.01
CA PRO A 132 -4.83 -20.46 4.70
C PRO A 132 -5.20 -19.67 5.95
N ASP A 133 -5.23 -18.35 5.82
CA ASP A 133 -5.73 -17.47 6.86
C ASP A 133 -7.27 -17.46 6.91
N ASP A 134 -7.82 -17.27 8.10
CA ASP A 134 -9.27 -17.29 8.31
C ASP A 134 -9.89 -16.00 7.76
N GLY A 135 -10.96 -16.13 6.96
CA GLY A 135 -11.76 -14.98 6.50
C GLY A 135 -11.59 -14.60 5.03
N TYR A 136 -10.71 -15.27 4.29
CA TYR A 136 -10.60 -15.10 2.83
C TYR A 136 -11.67 -15.91 2.09
N LEU A 137 -12.10 -15.42 0.92
CA LEU A 137 -13.07 -16.10 0.05
C LEU A 137 -12.46 -17.31 -0.68
N PHE A 138 -11.14 -17.30 -0.84
CA PHE A 138 -10.37 -18.28 -1.58
C PHE A 138 -9.25 -18.85 -0.69
N GLU A 139 -9.15 -20.18 -0.64
CA GLU A 139 -8.11 -20.88 0.12
C GLU A 139 -7.24 -21.72 -0.81
N GLU A 140 -5.93 -21.50 -0.78
CA GLU A 140 -4.97 -22.28 -1.57
C GLU A 140 -4.98 -23.76 -1.18
N THR A 141 -4.99 -24.63 -2.18
CA THR A 141 -4.96 -26.08 -1.95
C THR A 141 -3.85 -26.74 -2.75
N TYR A 142 -2.68 -26.85 -2.12
CA TYR A 142 -1.54 -27.61 -2.67
C TYR A 142 -1.88 -29.10 -2.75
N SER A 143 -1.74 -29.73 -3.92
CA SER A 143 -1.92 -31.18 -4.06
C SER A 143 -0.74 -31.94 -3.44
N ARG A 144 -0.90 -33.25 -3.16
CA ARG A 144 0.21 -34.08 -2.65
C ARG A 144 1.33 -34.19 -3.69
N GLU A 145 0.93 -34.28 -4.94
CA GLU A 145 1.80 -34.35 -6.11
C GLU A 145 2.60 -33.04 -6.26
N PHE A 146 1.95 -31.89 -6.04
CA PHE A 146 2.62 -30.59 -5.98
C PHE A 146 3.61 -30.50 -4.82
N LEU A 147 3.23 -30.94 -3.61
CA LEU A 147 4.14 -30.92 -2.46
C LEU A 147 5.39 -31.78 -2.70
N ARG A 148 5.24 -32.96 -3.32
CA ARG A 148 6.38 -33.81 -3.72
C ARG A 148 7.25 -33.13 -4.77
N TRP A 149 6.64 -32.51 -5.77
CA TRP A 149 7.36 -31.77 -6.80
C TRP A 149 8.13 -30.58 -6.20
N ALA A 150 7.51 -29.79 -5.32
CA ALA A 150 8.12 -28.61 -4.73
C ALA A 150 9.19 -28.93 -3.67
N LEU A 151 9.08 -30.05 -2.96
CA LEU A 151 9.91 -30.37 -1.79
C LEU A 151 10.89 -31.52 -1.99
N CYS A 152 10.78 -32.28 -3.08
CA CYS A 152 11.72 -33.36 -3.39
C CYS A 152 12.46 -33.14 -4.72
N PRO A 153 13.11 -31.98 -4.96
CA PRO A 153 13.98 -31.82 -6.12
C PRO A 153 15.26 -32.67 -6.03
N PRO A 154 15.99 -32.86 -7.13
CA PRO A 154 17.25 -33.60 -7.14
C PRO A 154 18.22 -33.11 -6.05
N GLY A 155 18.76 -34.04 -5.26
CA GLY A 155 19.70 -33.71 -4.18
C GLY A 155 19.09 -33.04 -2.94
N TYR A 156 17.77 -33.02 -2.79
CA TYR A 156 17.12 -32.50 -1.58
C TYR A 156 17.57 -33.23 -0.30
N HIS A 157 17.53 -32.49 0.81
CA HIS A 157 17.85 -33.03 2.12
C HIS A 157 16.54 -33.29 2.89
N GLN A 158 16.18 -34.55 3.09
CA GLN A 158 14.99 -34.93 3.87
C GLN A 158 15.00 -34.29 5.27
N SER A 159 16.19 -34.11 5.84
CA SER A 159 16.41 -33.48 7.15
C SER A 159 15.98 -32.00 7.20
N TRP A 160 15.77 -31.34 6.05
CA TRP A 160 15.27 -29.96 5.97
C TRP A 160 13.74 -29.87 6.00
N HIS A 161 13.03 -30.99 5.96
CA HIS A 161 11.58 -31.04 6.17
C HIS A 161 11.27 -31.26 7.64
N ILE A 162 11.09 -30.17 8.37
CA ILE A 162 11.06 -30.17 9.83
C ILE A 162 9.62 -29.94 10.30
N GLY A 163 9.12 -30.90 11.08
CA GLY A 163 7.84 -30.80 11.77
C GLY A 163 8.01 -30.71 13.28
N VAL A 164 6.96 -30.21 13.95
CA VAL A 164 6.81 -30.31 15.41
C VAL A 164 5.56 -31.09 15.72
N ARG A 165 5.66 -32.08 16.61
CA ARG A 165 4.55 -32.89 17.08
C ARG A 165 4.25 -32.63 18.55
N ALA A 166 2.98 -32.77 18.92
CA ALA A 166 2.60 -32.88 20.33
C ALA A 166 2.88 -34.30 20.83
N LYS A 167 3.63 -34.46 21.93
CA LYS A 167 4.04 -35.78 22.45
C LYS A 167 2.86 -36.69 22.80
N THR A 168 1.77 -36.12 23.31
CA THR A 168 0.60 -36.87 23.78
C THR A 168 -0.31 -37.34 22.64
N SER A 169 -0.62 -36.46 21.69
CA SER A 169 -1.54 -36.76 20.59
C SER A 169 -0.85 -37.23 19.32
N LYS A 170 0.48 -37.09 19.25
CA LYS A 170 1.34 -37.32 18.07
C LYS A 170 0.97 -36.51 16.83
N LYS A 171 0.04 -35.55 16.93
CA LYS A 171 -0.39 -34.69 15.83
C LYS A 171 0.69 -33.67 15.47
N LEU A 172 0.86 -33.41 14.17
CA LEU A 172 1.65 -32.31 13.64
C LEU A 172 1.05 -30.95 14.04
N VAL A 173 1.88 -30.05 14.54
CA VAL A 173 1.47 -28.71 15.03
C VAL A 173 2.27 -27.55 14.41
N ALA A 174 3.38 -27.84 13.74
CA ALA A 174 4.10 -26.88 12.91
C ALA A 174 4.90 -27.62 11.83
N PHE A 175 5.16 -26.95 10.72
CA PHE A 175 5.96 -27.44 9.60
C PHE A 175 6.79 -26.29 9.01
N ILE A 176 8.01 -26.59 8.57
CA ILE A 176 8.87 -25.72 7.75
C ILE A 176 9.67 -26.63 6.83
N SER A 177 9.95 -26.18 5.62
CA SER A 177 10.74 -26.94 4.65
C SER A 177 11.84 -26.09 4.04
N GLY A 178 12.88 -26.76 3.56
CA GLY A 178 13.91 -26.16 2.73
C GLY A 178 14.31 -27.13 1.63
N VAL A 179 14.68 -26.60 0.46
CA VAL A 179 15.28 -27.36 -0.64
C VAL A 179 16.57 -26.70 -1.11
N PRO A 180 17.57 -27.44 -1.58
CA PRO A 180 18.79 -26.84 -2.11
C PRO A 180 18.50 -26.19 -3.46
N GLU A 181 19.06 -25.00 -3.68
CA GLU A 181 18.95 -24.28 -4.95
C GLU A 181 20.28 -23.61 -5.26
N ARG A 182 20.74 -23.69 -6.51
CA ARG A 182 21.87 -22.90 -6.99
C ARG A 182 21.33 -21.56 -7.44
N ILE A 183 21.78 -20.49 -6.79
CA ILE A 183 21.36 -19.12 -7.11
C ILE A 183 22.58 -18.36 -7.57
N ARG A 184 22.52 -17.89 -8.82
CA ARG A 184 23.50 -16.97 -9.37
C ARG A 184 23.17 -15.56 -8.90
N VAL A 185 24.14 -14.93 -8.24
CA VAL A 185 24.12 -13.53 -7.85
C VAL A 185 25.23 -12.85 -8.62
N HIS A 186 24.86 -12.05 -9.62
CA HIS A 186 25.76 -11.47 -10.61
C HIS A 186 26.64 -12.55 -11.27
N ASP A 187 27.93 -12.59 -10.96
CA ASP A 187 28.90 -13.50 -11.55
C ASP A 187 29.16 -14.76 -10.70
N GLU A 188 28.64 -14.81 -9.46
CA GLU A 188 28.88 -15.92 -8.54
C GLU A 188 27.66 -16.84 -8.41
N VAL A 189 27.88 -18.16 -8.50
CA VAL A 189 26.86 -19.16 -8.20
C VAL A 189 27.02 -19.61 -6.76
N VAL A 190 26.00 -19.34 -5.95
CA VAL A 190 25.97 -19.66 -4.53
C VAL A 190 24.95 -20.76 -4.29
N LYS A 191 25.35 -21.83 -3.59
CA LYS A 191 24.41 -22.86 -3.14
C LYS A 191 23.66 -22.32 -1.92
N MET A 192 22.35 -22.14 -2.06
CA MET A 192 21.46 -21.61 -1.02
C MET A 192 20.40 -22.65 -0.64
N ALA A 193 19.80 -22.49 0.53
CA ALA A 193 18.55 -23.18 0.86
C ALA A 193 17.34 -22.31 0.48
N LYS A 194 16.46 -22.80 -0.39
CA LYS A 194 15.16 -22.17 -0.63
C LYS A 194 14.18 -22.60 0.46
N ILE A 195 13.76 -21.69 1.32
CA ILE A 195 12.86 -21.99 2.45
C ILE A 195 11.41 -21.77 2.04
N ASN A 196 10.55 -22.74 2.35
CA ASN A 196 9.14 -22.73 1.99
C ASN A 196 8.25 -23.42 3.05
N PHE A 197 6.94 -23.24 2.92
CA PHE A 197 5.83 -23.81 3.70
C PHE A 197 5.98 -23.68 5.22
N LEU A 198 6.42 -22.52 5.70
CA LEU A 198 6.40 -22.22 7.13
C LEU A 198 4.95 -22.10 7.61
N CYS A 199 4.45 -23.11 8.31
CA CYS A 199 3.10 -23.14 8.81
C CYS A 199 3.07 -23.53 10.29
N VAL A 200 2.34 -22.76 11.09
CA VAL A 200 2.10 -23.05 12.51
C VAL A 200 0.60 -23.23 12.71
N HIS A 201 0.22 -24.28 13.43
CA HIS A 201 -1.17 -24.57 13.78
C HIS A 201 -1.84 -23.31 14.36
N LYS A 202 -3.03 -22.96 13.86
CA LYS A 202 -3.77 -21.72 14.18
C LYS A 202 -3.80 -21.38 15.68
N LYS A 203 -4.10 -22.35 16.55
CA LYS A 203 -4.10 -22.21 18.04
C LYS A 203 -2.75 -21.93 18.71
N LEU A 204 -1.64 -22.14 18.00
CA LEU A 204 -0.28 -21.91 18.49
C LEU A 204 0.38 -20.68 17.86
N ARG A 205 -0.33 -19.97 16.97
CA ARG A 205 0.10 -18.66 16.47
C ARG A 205 0.29 -17.70 17.65
N SER A 206 1.20 -16.74 17.52
CA SER A 206 1.62 -15.79 18.59
C SER A 206 2.38 -16.37 19.78
N LYS A 207 2.67 -17.69 19.82
CA LYS A 207 3.49 -18.31 20.89
C LYS A 207 4.98 -18.41 20.57
N ARG A 208 5.47 -17.62 19.60
CA ARG A 208 6.87 -17.59 19.15
C ARG A 208 7.45 -18.95 18.70
N LEU A 209 6.60 -19.86 18.20
CA LEU A 209 7.05 -21.14 17.66
C LEU A 209 7.79 -20.96 16.31
N ALA A 210 7.31 -20.08 15.43
CA ALA A 210 7.95 -19.82 14.13
C ALA A 210 9.45 -19.42 14.24
N PRO A 211 9.87 -18.50 15.12
CA PRO A 211 11.29 -18.23 15.37
C PRO A 211 12.12 -19.47 15.76
N VAL A 212 11.55 -20.42 16.50
CA VAL A 212 12.24 -21.66 16.88
C VAL A 212 12.36 -22.61 15.68
N MET A 213 11.32 -22.69 14.84
CA MET A 213 11.35 -23.43 13.57
C MET A 213 12.43 -22.89 12.64
N ILE A 214 12.52 -21.56 12.50
CA ILE A 214 13.53 -20.90 11.65
C ILE A 214 14.94 -21.22 12.16
N LYS A 215 15.19 -21.11 13.47
CA LYS A 215 16.49 -21.47 14.04
C LYS A 215 16.87 -22.93 13.80
N GLU A 216 15.90 -23.84 13.89
CA GLU A 216 16.16 -25.26 13.64
C GLU A 216 16.45 -25.55 12.16
N VAL A 217 15.70 -24.96 11.21
CA VAL A 217 16.03 -25.14 9.78
C VAL A 217 17.38 -24.52 9.44
N THR A 218 17.71 -23.33 9.98
CA THR A 218 19.04 -22.72 9.81
C THR A 218 20.15 -23.65 10.30
N ARG A 219 19.98 -24.27 11.48
CA ARG A 219 20.93 -25.25 12.01
C ARG A 219 21.11 -26.44 11.07
N MET A 220 20.02 -26.99 10.56
CA MET A 220 20.03 -28.15 9.66
C MET A 220 20.65 -27.84 8.29
N VAL A 221 20.51 -26.61 7.81
CA VAL A 221 21.16 -26.09 6.60
C VAL A 221 22.66 -25.89 6.84
N HIS A 222 23.04 -25.26 7.96
CA HIS A 222 24.46 -25.07 8.33
C HIS A 222 25.22 -26.38 8.53
N LEU A 223 24.57 -27.42 9.06
CA LEU A 223 25.17 -28.77 9.17
C LEU A 223 25.53 -29.39 7.80
N GLN A 224 24.92 -28.93 6.71
CA GLN A 224 25.28 -29.33 5.33
C GLN A 224 26.32 -28.39 4.71
N ASN A 225 26.95 -27.52 5.50
CA ASN A 225 27.89 -26.49 5.07
C ASN A 225 27.30 -25.50 4.05
N ILE A 226 26.02 -25.17 4.20
CA ILE A 226 25.32 -24.16 3.42
C ILE A 226 24.96 -23.03 4.39
N TRP A 227 25.23 -21.78 4.00
CA TRP A 227 25.19 -20.63 4.92
C TRP A 227 24.22 -19.54 4.49
N GLN A 228 23.63 -19.67 3.30
CA GLN A 228 22.70 -18.72 2.70
C GLN A 228 21.36 -19.38 2.44
N ALA A 229 20.31 -18.57 2.42
CA ALA A 229 18.98 -19.02 2.05
C ALA A 229 18.23 -17.97 1.22
N ALA A 230 17.32 -18.40 0.36
CA ALA A 230 16.38 -17.55 -0.34
C ALA A 230 14.96 -17.87 0.12
N TYR A 231 14.14 -16.84 0.31
CA TYR A 231 12.74 -17.00 0.69
C TYR A 231 11.93 -15.78 0.25
N SER A 232 10.62 -15.96 0.18
CA SER A 232 9.68 -14.90 -0.21
C SER A 232 8.55 -14.80 0.79
N LEU A 233 8.02 -13.60 1.01
CA LEU A 233 6.90 -13.35 1.92
C LEU A 233 5.90 -12.36 1.31
N PRO A 234 4.60 -12.49 1.64
CA PRO A 234 3.59 -11.50 1.25
C PRO A 234 3.66 -10.21 2.06
N ASP A 235 4.23 -10.26 3.28
CA ASP A 235 4.41 -9.09 4.14
C ASP A 235 5.88 -8.67 4.21
N ILE A 236 6.13 -7.36 4.28
CA ILE A 236 7.47 -6.83 4.55
C ILE A 236 7.85 -7.10 6.02
N ARG A 237 8.92 -7.88 6.24
CA ARG A 237 9.45 -8.20 7.58
C ARG A 237 10.88 -7.71 7.84
N ALA A 238 11.64 -7.52 6.77
CA ALA A 238 13.00 -7.01 6.72
C ALA A 238 13.16 -6.24 5.40
N THR A 239 14.36 -5.76 5.07
CA THR A 239 14.61 -5.13 3.77
C THR A 239 14.61 -6.21 2.67
N PRO A 240 13.62 -6.22 1.75
CA PRO A 240 13.63 -7.17 0.65
C PRO A 240 14.70 -6.81 -0.37
N VAL A 241 15.20 -7.81 -1.10
CA VAL A 241 16.09 -7.58 -2.25
C VAL A 241 15.34 -6.96 -3.42
N THR A 242 14.06 -7.33 -3.57
CA THR A 242 13.10 -6.71 -4.48
C THR A 242 11.67 -7.07 -4.08
N THR A 243 10.71 -6.30 -4.60
CA THR A 243 9.27 -6.50 -4.40
C THR A 243 8.60 -6.62 -5.76
N CYS A 244 7.89 -7.71 -5.99
CA CYS A 244 7.21 -8.00 -7.25
C CYS A 244 5.69 -7.92 -7.08
N GLN A 245 5.02 -7.45 -8.11
CA GLN A 245 3.57 -7.28 -8.15
C GLN A 245 2.92 -8.48 -8.85
N TYR A 246 1.86 -9.04 -8.27
CA TYR A 246 1.04 -10.02 -8.98
C TYR A 246 0.10 -9.36 -9.99
N TRP A 247 -0.05 -10.03 -11.12
CA TRP A 247 -0.95 -9.71 -12.20
C TRP A 247 -1.83 -10.93 -12.52
N VAL A 248 -3.09 -10.68 -12.88
CA VAL A 248 -4.09 -11.73 -13.15
C VAL A 248 -4.71 -11.59 -14.52
N ARG A 249 -4.88 -12.71 -15.21
CA ARG A 249 -5.53 -12.79 -16.51
C ARG A 249 -6.70 -13.74 -16.48
N MET A 250 -7.91 -13.20 -16.63
CA MET A 250 -9.15 -13.99 -16.59
C MET A 250 -9.33 -14.86 -17.84
N LEU A 251 -9.34 -16.17 -17.68
CA LEU A 251 -9.65 -17.14 -18.75
C LEU A 251 -11.16 -17.47 -18.77
N ASN A 252 -11.79 -17.47 -17.58
CA ASN A 252 -13.21 -17.71 -17.39
C ASN A 252 -13.91 -16.58 -16.59
N PRO A 253 -14.15 -15.40 -17.22
CA PRO A 253 -14.68 -14.24 -16.51
C PRO A 253 -16.03 -14.49 -15.83
N LYS A 254 -16.88 -15.32 -16.44
CA LYS A 254 -18.21 -15.65 -15.89
C LYS A 254 -18.09 -16.37 -14.55
N LYS A 255 -17.25 -17.40 -14.48
CA LYS A 255 -17.03 -18.14 -13.23
C LYS A 255 -16.37 -17.23 -12.18
N LEU A 256 -15.32 -16.50 -12.56
CA LEU A 256 -14.60 -15.62 -11.63
C LEU A 256 -15.49 -14.53 -11.02
N ILE A 257 -16.39 -13.94 -11.81
CA ILE A 257 -17.37 -12.97 -11.30
C ILE A 257 -18.43 -13.65 -10.42
N ASP A 258 -18.95 -14.82 -10.83
CA ASP A 258 -19.93 -15.59 -10.05
C ASP A 258 -19.40 -15.99 -8.65
N VAL A 259 -18.09 -16.23 -8.51
CA VAL A 259 -17.46 -16.59 -7.23
C VAL A 259 -16.94 -15.40 -6.42
N GLY A 260 -17.06 -14.17 -6.94
CA GLY A 260 -16.57 -12.96 -6.27
C GLY A 260 -15.06 -12.77 -6.35
N PHE A 261 -14.37 -13.47 -7.27
CA PHE A 261 -12.96 -13.25 -7.56
C PHE A 261 -12.73 -11.93 -8.30
N SER A 262 -13.70 -11.55 -9.14
CA SER A 262 -13.71 -10.26 -9.84
C SER A 262 -15.10 -9.60 -9.78
N CYS A 263 -15.18 -8.28 -9.98
CA CYS A 263 -16.44 -7.57 -10.20
C CYS A 263 -16.58 -7.09 -11.65
N LEU A 264 -17.82 -6.87 -12.10
CA LEU A 264 -18.05 -6.22 -13.38
C LEU A 264 -17.64 -4.75 -13.26
N ARG A 265 -16.72 -4.32 -14.11
CA ARG A 265 -16.32 -2.90 -14.19
C ARG A 265 -17.50 -2.02 -14.59
N ASP A 266 -17.42 -0.74 -14.22
CA ASP A 266 -18.41 0.25 -14.63
C ASP A 266 -18.63 0.25 -16.13
N ARG A 267 -19.91 0.27 -16.53
CA ARG A 267 -20.36 0.27 -17.94
C ARG A 267 -19.96 -0.98 -18.74
N MET A 268 -19.49 -2.06 -18.09
CA MET A 268 -19.25 -3.37 -18.70
C MET A 268 -20.42 -4.33 -18.41
N THR A 269 -20.84 -5.06 -19.45
CA THR A 269 -21.76 -6.19 -19.29
C THR A 269 -20.99 -7.50 -19.23
N MET A 270 -21.61 -8.56 -18.70
CA MET A 270 -21.00 -9.90 -18.71
C MET A 270 -20.57 -10.32 -20.12
N ASN A 271 -21.43 -10.13 -21.13
CA ASN A 271 -21.12 -10.47 -22.53
C ASN A 271 -19.95 -9.65 -23.08
N ARG A 272 -19.85 -8.36 -22.73
CA ARG A 272 -18.73 -7.51 -23.14
C ARG A 272 -17.42 -7.94 -22.49
N THR A 273 -17.47 -8.34 -21.22
CA THR A 273 -16.32 -8.88 -20.47
C THR A 273 -15.83 -10.20 -21.05
N VAL A 274 -16.75 -11.13 -21.34
CA VAL A 274 -16.41 -12.39 -22.02
C VAL A 274 -15.81 -12.14 -23.40
N LYS A 275 -16.35 -11.17 -24.16
CA LYS A 275 -15.79 -10.79 -25.47
C LYS A 275 -14.41 -10.14 -25.36
N LEU A 276 -14.18 -9.32 -24.34
CA LEU A 276 -12.90 -8.65 -24.09
C LEU A 276 -11.77 -9.66 -23.86
N TYR A 277 -12.05 -10.71 -23.09
CA TYR A 277 -11.07 -11.72 -22.72
C TYR A 277 -11.11 -12.98 -23.61
N LYS A 278 -11.86 -12.95 -24.72
CA LYS A 278 -11.91 -14.06 -25.69
C LYS A 278 -10.51 -14.33 -26.25
N LEU A 279 -10.16 -15.61 -26.32
CA LEU A 279 -8.92 -16.13 -26.88
C LEU A 279 -9.24 -17.01 -28.10
N PRO A 280 -8.29 -17.21 -29.03
CA PRO A 280 -8.36 -18.23 -30.07
C PRO A 280 -8.54 -19.64 -29.50
N ASP A 281 -8.98 -20.57 -30.36
CA ASP A 281 -9.22 -21.96 -29.97
C ASP A 281 -7.99 -22.85 -30.09
N THR A 282 -6.93 -22.42 -30.80
CA THR A 282 -5.67 -23.15 -30.98
C THR A 282 -4.47 -22.21 -30.92
N PRO A 283 -3.30 -22.66 -30.42
CA PRO A 283 -2.06 -21.89 -30.44
C PRO A 283 -1.70 -21.45 -31.87
N ILE A 284 -1.10 -20.26 -31.98
CA ILE A 284 -0.77 -19.63 -33.26
C ILE A 284 0.66 -19.94 -33.70
N THR A 285 1.59 -20.04 -32.74
CA THR A 285 3.01 -20.25 -33.06
C THR A 285 3.26 -21.62 -33.69
N PRO A 286 3.83 -21.68 -34.91
CA PRO A 286 4.19 -22.95 -35.56
C PRO A 286 5.23 -23.71 -34.73
N GLY A 287 5.07 -25.03 -34.62
CA GLY A 287 5.99 -25.88 -33.85
C GLY A 287 5.79 -25.82 -32.33
N PHE A 288 4.75 -25.13 -31.85
CA PHE A 288 4.37 -25.12 -30.43
C PHE A 288 3.84 -26.50 -30.02
N ARG A 289 4.57 -27.19 -29.14
CA ARG A 289 4.21 -28.52 -28.62
C ARG A 289 4.60 -28.68 -27.15
N GLU A 290 4.05 -29.69 -26.49
CA GLU A 290 4.44 -30.03 -25.12
C GLU A 290 5.90 -30.50 -25.06
N MET A 291 6.59 -30.15 -23.98
CA MET A 291 7.99 -30.51 -23.75
C MET A 291 8.13 -32.02 -23.47
N GLU A 292 9.13 -32.65 -24.07
CA GLU A 292 9.45 -34.06 -23.90
C GLU A 292 10.85 -34.24 -23.27
N GLY A 293 11.15 -35.43 -22.75
CA GLY A 293 12.42 -35.71 -22.08
C GLY A 293 13.66 -35.49 -22.98
N ARG A 294 13.51 -35.67 -24.30
CA ARG A 294 14.60 -35.39 -25.27
C ARG A 294 14.96 -33.91 -25.39
N ASP A 295 14.06 -33.02 -24.97
CA ASP A 295 14.26 -31.57 -25.09
C ASP A 295 15.06 -30.99 -23.92
N VAL A 296 15.23 -31.75 -22.82
CA VAL A 296 15.87 -31.29 -21.57
C VAL A 296 17.24 -30.63 -21.79
N PRO A 297 18.18 -31.19 -22.57
CA PRO A 297 19.48 -30.54 -22.78
C PRO A 297 19.36 -29.18 -23.48
N ALA A 298 18.54 -29.10 -24.54
CA ALA A 298 18.34 -27.87 -25.31
C ALA A 298 17.61 -26.79 -24.49
N VAL A 299 16.60 -27.20 -23.70
CA VAL A 299 15.89 -26.30 -22.77
C VAL A 299 16.81 -25.80 -21.66
N THR A 300 17.72 -26.65 -21.17
CA THR A 300 18.72 -26.27 -20.15
C THR A 300 19.64 -25.18 -20.66
N GLU A 301 20.20 -25.35 -21.87
CA GLU A 301 21.05 -24.34 -22.50
C GLU A 301 20.28 -23.02 -22.71
N LEU A 302 19.07 -23.11 -23.28
CA LEU A 302 18.20 -21.96 -23.54
C LEU A 302 17.89 -21.18 -22.26
N LEU A 303 17.51 -21.89 -21.19
CA LEU A 303 17.15 -21.30 -19.90
C LEU A 303 18.35 -20.67 -19.19
N ARG A 304 19.51 -21.34 -19.18
CA ARG A 304 20.74 -20.79 -18.57
C ARG A 304 21.18 -19.49 -19.26
N ASN A 305 21.16 -19.46 -20.60
CA ASN A 305 21.52 -18.28 -21.39
C ASN A 305 20.55 -17.12 -21.15
N TYR A 306 19.25 -17.40 -21.06
CA TYR A 306 18.26 -16.37 -20.74
C TYR A 306 18.43 -15.88 -19.30
N LEU A 307 18.57 -16.79 -18.34
CA LEU A 307 18.64 -16.42 -16.94
C LEU A 307 19.94 -15.69 -16.60
N SER A 308 21.05 -15.88 -17.34
CA SER A 308 22.33 -15.22 -17.08
C SER A 308 22.28 -13.68 -17.18
N GLN A 309 21.27 -13.12 -17.84
CA GLN A 309 21.14 -11.66 -18.00
C GLN A 309 20.60 -10.94 -16.74
N PHE A 310 20.02 -11.68 -15.79
CA PHE A 310 19.41 -11.10 -14.58
C PHE A 310 20.44 -10.93 -13.46
N GLY A 311 20.23 -9.95 -12.57
CA GLY A 311 21.13 -9.71 -11.43
C GLY A 311 21.14 -10.87 -10.44
N VAL A 312 19.97 -11.44 -10.14
CA VAL A 312 19.84 -12.63 -9.29
C VAL A 312 18.90 -13.63 -9.97
N ALA A 313 19.35 -14.86 -10.21
CA ALA A 313 18.54 -15.89 -10.87
C ALA A 313 18.91 -17.30 -10.43
N THR A 314 18.01 -18.26 -10.64
CA THR A 314 18.31 -19.69 -10.45
C THR A 314 19.28 -20.20 -11.52
N ASP A 315 20.28 -21.00 -11.13
CA ASP A 315 21.23 -21.67 -12.03
C ASP A 315 20.85 -23.15 -12.20
N PHE A 316 20.18 -23.45 -13.32
CA PHE A 316 19.67 -24.79 -13.63
C PHE A 316 20.74 -25.70 -14.26
N ASP A 317 20.72 -26.98 -13.88
CA ASP A 317 21.33 -28.08 -14.63
C ASP A 317 20.25 -28.97 -15.27
N GLU A 318 20.66 -30.01 -15.98
CA GLU A 318 19.72 -30.91 -16.68
C GLU A 318 18.80 -31.66 -15.70
N ASN A 319 19.27 -32.06 -14.51
CA ASN A 319 18.42 -32.72 -13.52
C ASN A 319 17.39 -31.75 -12.96
N ASP A 320 17.79 -30.49 -12.75
CA ASP A 320 16.88 -29.44 -12.31
C ASP A 320 15.81 -29.18 -13.38
N VAL A 321 16.19 -29.04 -14.65
CA VAL A 321 15.24 -28.84 -15.76
C VAL A 321 14.29 -30.03 -15.92
N GLU A 322 14.81 -31.25 -15.87
CA GLU A 322 13.98 -32.46 -15.91
C GLU A 322 12.96 -32.48 -14.75
N HIS A 323 13.37 -32.13 -13.54
CA HIS A 323 12.46 -32.14 -12.39
C HIS A 323 11.44 -31.00 -12.42
N TRP A 324 11.89 -29.77 -12.70
CA TRP A 324 11.07 -28.56 -12.56
C TRP A 324 10.22 -28.26 -13.79
N LEU A 325 10.67 -28.64 -14.99
CA LEU A 325 10.02 -28.23 -16.25
C LEU A 325 9.42 -29.39 -17.04
N LEU A 326 9.84 -30.65 -16.84
CA LEU A 326 9.19 -31.74 -17.55
C LEU A 326 7.70 -31.84 -17.14
N PRO A 327 6.74 -31.85 -18.08
CA PRO A 327 5.32 -31.79 -17.76
C PRO A 327 4.86 -32.90 -16.81
N ARG A 328 4.11 -32.50 -15.77
CA ARG A 328 3.46 -33.40 -14.81
C ARG A 328 2.00 -32.99 -14.68
N GLU A 329 1.11 -33.93 -14.99
CA GLU A 329 -0.33 -33.69 -14.98
C GLU A 329 -0.77 -33.08 -13.65
N ASN A 330 -1.56 -32.00 -13.71
CA ASN A 330 -2.08 -31.28 -12.54
C ASN A 330 -1.00 -30.70 -11.61
N VAL A 331 0.25 -30.53 -12.08
CA VAL A 331 1.34 -29.90 -11.32
C VAL A 331 2.03 -28.82 -12.14
N VAL A 332 2.70 -29.19 -13.23
CA VAL A 332 3.46 -28.27 -14.09
C VAL A 332 3.25 -28.62 -15.56
N TYR A 333 3.11 -27.59 -16.38
CA TYR A 333 2.92 -27.67 -17.82
C TYR A 333 4.01 -26.86 -18.50
N SER A 334 4.69 -27.47 -19.46
CA SER A 334 5.75 -26.81 -20.22
C SER A 334 5.62 -27.13 -21.70
N TYR A 335 5.83 -26.12 -22.52
CA TYR A 335 5.75 -26.19 -23.96
C TYR A 335 6.99 -25.58 -24.57
N VAL A 336 7.37 -26.10 -25.73
CA VAL A 336 8.51 -25.66 -26.51
C VAL A 336 8.06 -25.29 -27.92
N VAL A 337 8.82 -24.40 -28.56
CA VAL A 337 8.69 -24.12 -30.00
C VAL A 337 9.83 -24.81 -30.70
N GLU A 338 9.50 -25.75 -31.59
CA GLU A 338 10.46 -26.50 -32.38
C GLU A 338 10.44 -26.03 -33.84
N THR A 339 11.59 -25.59 -34.34
CA THR A 339 11.78 -25.17 -35.73
C THR A 339 12.97 -25.91 -36.33
N HIS A 340 12.72 -26.75 -37.34
CA HIS A 340 13.74 -27.60 -37.97
C HIS A 340 14.54 -28.44 -36.95
N ASP A 341 13.84 -29.15 -36.05
CA ASP A 341 14.41 -29.99 -34.99
C ASP A 341 15.29 -29.24 -33.96
N VAL A 342 15.16 -27.90 -33.90
CA VAL A 342 15.83 -27.05 -32.90
C VAL A 342 14.79 -26.37 -32.03
N ILE A 343 14.96 -26.49 -30.71
CA ILE A 343 14.15 -25.79 -29.72
C ILE A 343 14.57 -24.34 -29.65
N THR A 344 13.65 -23.42 -29.94
CA THR A 344 13.92 -21.97 -30.00
C THR A 344 13.34 -21.22 -28.81
N ASP A 345 12.20 -21.65 -28.31
CA ASP A 345 11.46 -20.94 -27.27
C ASP A 345 10.90 -21.96 -26.24
N LEU A 346 10.74 -21.53 -25.00
CA LEU A 346 10.19 -22.28 -23.88
C LEU A 346 9.12 -21.45 -23.20
N CYS A 347 8.00 -22.05 -22.82
CA CYS A 347 7.09 -21.46 -21.85
C CYS A 347 6.56 -22.50 -20.87
N SER A 348 6.30 -22.07 -19.63
CA SER A 348 5.85 -22.98 -18.58
C SER A 348 4.95 -22.29 -17.56
N PHE A 349 4.07 -23.08 -16.95
CA PHE A 349 3.22 -22.65 -15.85
C PHE A 349 2.90 -23.84 -14.94
N TYR A 350 2.75 -23.58 -13.65
CA TYR A 350 2.31 -24.58 -12.69
C TYR A 350 0.90 -24.29 -12.19
N THR A 351 0.28 -25.22 -11.48
CA THR A 351 -1.09 -25.06 -10.98
C THR A 351 -1.21 -25.25 -9.48
N VAL A 352 -1.96 -24.33 -8.86
CA VAL A 352 -2.42 -24.45 -7.47
C VAL A 352 -3.89 -24.01 -7.45
N PRO A 353 -4.86 -24.91 -7.29
CA PRO A 353 -6.28 -24.55 -7.27
C PRO A 353 -6.65 -23.81 -5.98
N LEU A 354 -7.68 -22.98 -6.09
CA LEU A 354 -8.27 -22.27 -4.95
C LEU A 354 -9.60 -22.91 -4.57
N THR A 355 -9.78 -23.25 -3.30
CA THR A 355 -11.07 -23.66 -2.74
C THR A 355 -11.93 -22.42 -2.49
N VAL A 356 -13.18 -22.44 -2.96
CA VAL A 356 -14.14 -21.35 -2.81
C VAL A 356 -15.00 -21.59 -1.57
N VAL A 357 -14.95 -20.66 -0.61
CA VAL A 357 -15.72 -20.76 0.63
C VAL A 357 -17.11 -20.14 0.44
N GLY A 358 -18.17 -20.90 0.73
CA GLY A 358 -19.54 -20.38 0.81
C GLY A 358 -20.28 -20.17 -0.53
N ASN A 359 -19.71 -20.57 -1.67
CA ASN A 359 -20.40 -20.51 -2.96
C ASN A 359 -21.18 -21.81 -3.24
N PRO A 360 -22.49 -21.76 -3.57
CA PRO A 360 -23.30 -22.97 -3.77
C PRO A 360 -23.04 -23.68 -5.11
N LYS A 361 -22.44 -22.99 -6.09
CA LYS A 361 -22.31 -23.45 -7.47
C LYS A 361 -20.90 -23.95 -7.81
N TYR A 362 -19.87 -23.24 -7.36
CA TYR A 362 -18.48 -23.59 -7.63
C TYR A 362 -17.74 -23.84 -6.33
N LYS A 363 -16.98 -24.94 -6.30
CA LYS A 363 -16.16 -25.32 -5.14
C LYS A 363 -14.69 -24.97 -5.31
N THR A 364 -14.21 -24.89 -6.55
CA THR A 364 -12.82 -24.60 -6.88
C THR A 364 -12.72 -23.56 -7.99
N VAL A 365 -11.63 -22.80 -7.99
CA VAL A 365 -11.14 -21.99 -9.10
C VAL A 365 -9.80 -22.57 -9.52
N GLU A 366 -9.72 -23.00 -10.78
CA GLU A 366 -8.50 -23.60 -11.32
C GLU A 366 -7.53 -22.49 -11.74
N CYS A 367 -6.39 -22.39 -11.07
CA CYS A 367 -5.42 -21.31 -11.28
C CYS A 367 -4.14 -21.85 -11.91
N ALA A 368 -3.66 -21.16 -12.94
CA ALA A 368 -2.35 -21.33 -13.52
C ALA A 368 -1.42 -20.20 -13.07
N TYR A 369 -0.14 -20.48 -12.84
CA TYR A 369 0.88 -19.52 -12.43
C TYR A 369 2.02 -19.58 -13.42
N SER A 370 2.27 -18.48 -14.13
CA SER A 370 3.39 -18.34 -15.05
C SER A 370 4.69 -18.68 -14.34
N TYR A 371 5.45 -19.60 -14.93
CA TYR A 371 6.74 -20.04 -14.44
C TYR A 371 7.83 -19.45 -15.35
N TYR A 372 8.78 -20.25 -15.85
CA TYR A 372 9.85 -19.75 -16.71
C TYR A 372 9.43 -19.69 -18.18
N ASN A 373 9.66 -18.54 -18.82
CA ASN A 373 9.35 -18.32 -20.23
C ASN A 373 10.56 -17.68 -20.93
N VAL A 374 11.03 -18.31 -21.99
CA VAL A 374 12.17 -17.87 -22.80
C VAL A 374 11.73 -17.75 -24.25
N ALA A 375 11.87 -16.57 -24.81
CA ALA A 375 11.52 -16.28 -26.19
C ALA A 375 12.74 -15.73 -26.94
N THR A 376 13.20 -16.43 -27.98
CA THR A 376 14.34 -16.03 -28.81
C THR A 376 13.96 -15.78 -30.26
N LYS A 377 13.03 -16.55 -30.82
CA LYS A 377 12.53 -16.40 -32.19
C LYS A 377 11.12 -15.85 -32.20
N THR A 378 10.31 -16.26 -31.25
CA THR A 378 8.94 -15.80 -31.08
C THR A 378 8.94 -14.51 -30.26
N LEU A 379 8.03 -13.58 -30.52
CA LEU A 379 7.84 -12.43 -29.63
C LEU A 379 7.24 -12.92 -28.31
N LEU A 380 7.77 -12.47 -27.17
CA LEU A 380 7.29 -12.92 -25.85
C LEU A 380 5.76 -12.72 -25.66
N PRO A 381 5.13 -11.60 -26.06
CA PRO A 381 3.67 -11.48 -26.01
C PRO A 381 2.91 -12.53 -26.85
N GLN A 382 3.44 -12.92 -28.00
CA GLN A 382 2.84 -13.98 -28.83
C GLN A 382 2.99 -15.36 -28.16
N LEU A 383 4.17 -15.66 -27.62
CA LEU A 383 4.40 -16.92 -26.88
C LEU A 383 3.47 -17.02 -25.66
N MET A 384 3.33 -15.93 -24.90
CA MET A 384 2.43 -15.88 -23.74
C MET A 384 0.95 -15.89 -24.14
N ASN A 385 0.58 -15.37 -25.32
CA ASN A 385 -0.76 -15.54 -25.85
C ASN A 385 -1.08 -17.03 -26.10
N ASP A 386 -0.12 -17.80 -26.61
CA ASP A 386 -0.28 -19.25 -26.78
C ASP A 386 -0.38 -19.99 -25.44
N VAL A 387 0.37 -19.55 -24.42
CA VAL A 387 0.19 -20.00 -23.03
C VAL A 387 -1.25 -19.79 -22.56
N LEU A 388 -1.82 -18.59 -22.76
CA LEU A 388 -3.21 -18.32 -22.37
C LEU A 388 -4.22 -19.23 -23.09
N ILE A 389 -3.97 -19.55 -24.36
CA ILE A 389 -4.81 -20.45 -25.15
C ILE A 389 -4.76 -21.87 -24.56
N VAL A 390 -3.57 -22.43 -24.34
CA VAL A 390 -3.45 -23.79 -23.79
C VAL A 390 -3.94 -23.88 -22.34
N SER A 391 -3.72 -22.84 -21.52
CA SER A 391 -4.27 -22.81 -20.17
C SER A 391 -5.81 -22.84 -20.20
N LYS A 392 -6.43 -22.09 -21.12
CA LYS A 392 -7.89 -22.13 -21.29
C LYS A 392 -8.38 -23.50 -21.78
N GLN A 393 -7.68 -24.13 -22.73
CA GLN A 393 -8.00 -25.47 -23.23
C GLN A 393 -7.92 -26.53 -22.12
N LYS A 394 -6.95 -26.41 -21.20
CA LYS A 394 -6.79 -27.28 -20.03
C LYS A 394 -7.81 -27.01 -18.92
N GLY A 395 -8.67 -26.00 -19.08
CA GLY A 395 -9.76 -25.70 -18.15
C GLY A 395 -9.40 -24.77 -17.00
N PHE A 396 -8.26 -24.05 -17.07
CA PHE A 396 -7.93 -23.04 -16.08
C PHE A 396 -8.85 -21.82 -16.19
N ASP A 397 -9.22 -21.25 -15.05
CA ASP A 397 -10.12 -20.11 -14.95
C ASP A 397 -9.38 -18.78 -14.94
N VAL A 398 -8.15 -18.76 -14.42
CA VAL A 398 -7.30 -17.58 -14.30
C VAL A 398 -5.82 -17.97 -14.45
N LEU A 399 -5.03 -17.07 -15.04
CA LEU A 399 -3.57 -17.18 -15.08
C LEU A 399 -2.93 -16.01 -14.32
N TYR A 400 -2.06 -16.32 -13.37
CA TYR A 400 -1.26 -15.37 -12.59
C TYR A 400 0.14 -15.21 -13.20
N ALA A 401 0.68 -14.00 -13.13
CA ALA A 401 2.08 -13.73 -13.45
C ALA A 401 2.63 -12.68 -12.48
N LEU A 402 3.89 -12.82 -12.07
CA LEU A 402 4.63 -11.76 -11.40
C LEU A 402 5.30 -10.87 -12.47
N ASP A 403 5.55 -9.60 -12.14
CA ASP A 403 6.31 -8.65 -12.97
C ASP A 403 7.83 -8.87 -12.94
N VAL A 404 8.27 -10.11 -12.65
CA VAL A 404 9.67 -10.55 -12.69
C VAL A 404 10.17 -10.69 -14.13
N MET A 405 11.50 -10.73 -14.29
CA MET A 405 12.16 -10.94 -15.58
C MET A 405 11.65 -9.96 -16.66
N HIS A 406 11.26 -10.44 -17.84
CA HIS A 406 10.72 -9.61 -18.92
C HIS A 406 9.18 -9.63 -18.98
N ASN A 407 8.49 -10.04 -17.91
CA ASN A 407 7.05 -10.26 -17.96
C ASN A 407 6.27 -8.96 -18.21
N GLU A 408 6.75 -7.81 -17.73
CA GLU A 408 6.09 -6.50 -17.93
C GLU A 408 5.79 -6.20 -19.41
N SER A 409 6.61 -6.73 -20.34
CA SER A 409 6.45 -6.56 -21.78
C SER A 409 5.12 -7.07 -22.35
N PHE A 410 4.49 -8.08 -21.73
CA PHE A 410 3.25 -8.67 -22.23
C PHE A 410 2.02 -8.40 -21.35
N LEU A 411 2.19 -8.00 -20.08
CA LEU A 411 1.10 -7.94 -19.11
C LEU A 411 -0.05 -7.04 -19.59
N LYS A 412 0.25 -5.79 -19.96
CA LYS A 412 -0.77 -4.83 -20.42
C LYS A 412 -1.37 -5.24 -21.77
N GLU A 413 -0.53 -5.63 -22.72
CA GLU A 413 -0.95 -6.02 -24.07
C GLU A 413 -1.91 -7.21 -24.04
N LEU A 414 -1.58 -8.22 -23.23
CA LEU A 414 -2.39 -9.41 -23.07
C LEU A 414 -3.51 -9.24 -22.06
N LYS A 415 -3.79 -8.02 -21.57
CA LYS A 415 -4.91 -7.69 -20.67
C LYS A 415 -4.85 -8.36 -19.29
N PHE A 416 -3.65 -8.50 -18.74
CA PHE A 416 -3.50 -8.79 -17.34
C PHE A 416 -3.87 -7.56 -16.51
N ASP A 417 -4.56 -7.80 -15.41
CA ASP A 417 -4.95 -6.78 -14.44
C ASP A 417 -4.07 -6.87 -13.20
N LEU A 418 -3.83 -5.75 -12.53
CA LEU A 418 -3.13 -5.72 -11.25
C LEU A 418 -3.94 -6.48 -10.19
N ALA A 419 -3.30 -7.41 -9.49
CA ALA A 419 -3.85 -8.05 -8.30
C ALA A 419 -3.51 -7.22 -7.05
N ASP A 420 -4.30 -7.35 -5.99
CA ASP A 420 -4.04 -6.68 -4.70
C ASP A 420 -3.02 -7.45 -3.84
N ALA A 421 -2.01 -8.04 -4.47
CA ALA A 421 -1.03 -8.91 -3.82
C ALA A 421 0.39 -8.63 -4.33
N GLN A 422 1.33 -8.46 -3.40
CA GLN A 422 2.75 -8.32 -3.67
C GLN A 422 3.52 -9.51 -3.10
N MET A 423 4.70 -9.75 -3.64
CA MET A 423 5.64 -10.75 -3.16
C MET A 423 7.00 -10.11 -2.93
N HIS A 424 7.51 -10.23 -1.71
CA HIS A 424 8.79 -9.65 -1.30
C HIS A 424 9.85 -10.75 -1.23
N TYR A 425 10.97 -10.57 -1.93
CA TYR A 425 12.06 -11.55 -1.96
C TYR A 425 13.16 -11.19 -0.97
N TYR A 426 13.76 -12.20 -0.37
CA TYR A 426 14.79 -12.05 0.65
C TYR A 426 15.93 -13.04 0.43
N LEU A 427 17.14 -12.58 0.73
CA LEU A 427 18.31 -13.43 0.88
C LEU A 427 18.78 -13.38 2.34
N TYR A 428 18.89 -14.56 2.96
CA TYR A 428 19.46 -14.75 4.28
C TYR A 428 20.97 -14.91 4.15
N ASN A 429 21.70 -14.20 5.01
CA ASN A 429 23.16 -14.13 5.08
C ASN A 429 23.82 -13.80 3.74
N TYR A 430 23.16 -12.95 2.94
CA TYR A 430 23.72 -12.43 1.69
C TYR A 430 23.27 -10.99 1.49
N ARG A 431 24.23 -10.07 1.35
CA ARG A 431 23.98 -8.65 1.09
C ARG A 431 24.18 -8.37 -0.39
N LEU A 432 23.23 -7.67 -1.00
CA LEU A 432 23.37 -7.04 -2.30
C LEU A 432 23.81 -5.58 -2.12
N ARG A 433 24.70 -5.07 -2.98
CA ARG A 433 25.08 -3.64 -2.95
C ARG A 433 23.95 -2.73 -3.40
N THR A 434 23.10 -3.22 -4.30
CA THR A 434 22.03 -2.45 -4.93
C THR A 434 20.73 -3.23 -4.82
N ALA A 435 19.63 -2.53 -4.49
CA ALA A 435 18.30 -3.12 -4.59
C ALA A 435 18.03 -3.48 -6.06
N LEU A 436 17.39 -4.62 -6.29
CA LEU A 436 17.07 -5.09 -7.64
C LEU A 436 15.72 -4.55 -8.06
N LYS A 437 15.60 -4.20 -9.34
CA LYS A 437 14.28 -4.06 -9.97
C LYS A 437 13.64 -5.45 -10.14
N PRO A 438 12.30 -5.57 -10.16
CA PRO A 438 11.63 -6.84 -10.46
C PRO A 438 12.14 -7.48 -11.76
N SER A 439 12.44 -6.66 -12.76
CA SER A 439 12.98 -7.09 -14.05
C SER A 439 14.40 -7.64 -14.00
N GLU A 440 15.14 -7.45 -12.90
CA GLU A 440 16.49 -7.97 -12.66
C GLU A 440 16.47 -9.25 -11.81
N LEU A 441 15.29 -9.74 -11.43
CA LEU A 441 15.09 -10.98 -10.70
C LEU A 441 14.62 -12.10 -11.64
N GLY A 442 15.39 -13.19 -11.69
CA GLY A 442 15.12 -14.43 -12.41
C GLY A 442 14.83 -15.61 -11.48
N ILE A 443 14.14 -15.37 -10.37
CA ILE A 443 13.68 -16.40 -9.42
C ILE A 443 12.16 -16.31 -9.32
N ILE A 444 11.50 -17.47 -9.39
CA ILE A 444 10.05 -17.60 -9.19
C ILE A 444 9.81 -18.34 -7.87
N PRO A 445 8.83 -17.92 -7.03
CA PRO A 445 8.56 -18.59 -5.79
C PRO A 445 7.79 -19.88 -6.07
N ALA A 446 8.02 -20.91 -5.25
CA ALA A 446 7.25 -22.15 -5.30
C ALA A 446 5.91 -22.02 -4.52
N GLU A 447 5.80 -21.03 -3.64
CA GLU A 447 4.55 -20.63 -2.99
C GLU A 447 3.77 -19.65 -3.87
N VAL A 448 2.44 -19.81 -3.85
CA VAL A 448 1.51 -18.88 -4.45
C VAL A 448 0.89 -18.01 -3.36
N MET A 449 0.43 -16.82 -3.73
CA MET A 449 -0.43 -16.01 -2.88
C MET A 449 -1.73 -15.74 -3.61
N ALA A 450 -2.82 -16.30 -3.08
CA ALA A 450 -4.19 -15.98 -3.44
C ALA A 450 -4.89 -15.30 -2.25
N ALA A 451 -4.22 -14.37 -1.58
CA ALA A 451 -4.86 -13.45 -0.67
C ALA A 451 -5.63 -12.39 -1.48
N LEU A 452 -6.78 -12.78 -2.04
CA LEU A 452 -7.74 -11.82 -2.57
C LEU A 452 -8.71 -11.46 -1.45
N GLU A 453 -8.55 -10.26 -0.89
CA GLU A 453 -9.64 -9.61 -0.15
C GLU A 453 -10.85 -9.43 -1.09
N PRO A 454 -12.10 -9.45 -0.59
CA PRO A 454 -13.26 -9.10 -1.40
C PRO A 454 -13.06 -7.73 -2.04
N ILE A 455 -13.23 -7.66 -3.36
CA ILE A 455 -13.03 -6.43 -4.15
C ILE A 455 -13.86 -5.29 -3.56
N LYS A 456 -13.16 -4.26 -3.07
CA LYS A 456 -13.70 -2.93 -2.89
C LYS A 456 -13.89 -2.34 -4.29
N ASP A 457 -15.09 -1.87 -4.61
CA ASP A 457 -15.34 -1.17 -5.88
C ASP A 457 -14.30 -0.05 -6.04
N ASN A 458 -13.42 -0.17 -7.05
CA ASN A 458 -12.41 0.83 -7.38
C ASN A 458 -13.08 2.03 -8.07
N GLU A 459 -13.09 3.19 -7.42
CA GLU A 459 -12.98 4.46 -8.12
C GLU A 459 -11.52 4.67 -8.55
N GLU A 460 -11.33 5.26 -9.73
CA GLU A 460 -10.13 5.19 -10.56
C GLU A 460 -8.80 5.60 -9.92
N ALA A 461 -7.75 4.98 -10.47
CA ALA A 461 -6.35 5.30 -10.26
C ALA A 461 -6.03 6.79 -10.47
N ASN A 462 -5.52 7.42 -9.40
CA ASN A 462 -4.44 8.39 -9.52
C ASN A 462 -3.42 8.15 -8.41
N LEU A 463 -2.14 8.15 -8.81
CA LEU A 463 -0.98 7.84 -8.00
C LEU A 463 -0.86 8.67 -6.71
N GLY A 464 -0.55 7.97 -5.62
CA GLY A 464 0.16 8.48 -4.42
C GLY A 464 -0.73 9.24 -3.42
N MET A 465 -0.79 8.91 -2.13
CA MET A 465 0.19 8.27 -1.26
C MET A 465 -0.51 7.54 -0.12
N ILE A 466 0.17 6.47 0.27
CA ILE A 466 -0.03 5.59 1.42
C ILE A 466 -0.07 6.41 2.72
N ASP A 467 -0.87 5.96 3.68
CA ASP A 467 -0.35 5.73 5.03
C ASP A 467 -1.13 4.62 5.75
N GLU A 468 -0.47 3.94 6.66
CA GLU A 468 -0.84 2.71 7.30
C GLU A 468 -1.13 3.00 8.76
N SER A 469 -2.22 2.47 9.31
CA SER A 469 -2.43 2.30 10.76
C SER A 469 -3.87 1.84 11.00
N LYS A 470 -4.20 0.71 11.65
CA LYS A 470 -3.43 -0.20 12.52
C LYS A 470 -4.23 -1.50 12.72
N ASN A 471 -3.52 -2.46 13.30
CA ASN A 471 -3.98 -3.62 14.08
C ASN A 471 -5.42 -3.57 14.63
N PHE A 472 -6.20 -4.66 14.50
CA PHE A 472 -7.03 -5.11 15.64
C PHE A 472 -7.14 -6.63 15.82
N SER A 473 -7.10 -6.96 17.12
CA SER A 473 -7.25 -8.24 17.77
C SER A 473 -8.63 -8.87 17.60
N PHE A 474 -8.65 -10.19 17.41
CA PHE A 474 -9.78 -11.08 17.55
C PHE A 474 -10.52 -10.93 18.89
N PHE A 475 -11.86 -10.89 18.87
CA PHE A 475 -12.69 -11.76 19.72
C PHE A 475 -14.07 -12.03 19.12
N THR A 476 -14.49 -13.24 19.44
CA THR A 476 -15.64 -14.08 19.07
C THR A 476 -17.03 -13.57 19.46
N LYS A 477 -18.03 -13.94 18.64
CA LYS A 477 -19.47 -14.15 18.91
C LYS A 477 -19.99 -13.82 20.33
N GLU A 478 -21.02 -12.96 20.43
CA GLU A 478 -22.04 -13.05 21.48
C GLU A 478 -23.38 -12.40 21.07
N ASP A 479 -24.49 -13.03 21.47
CA ASP A 479 -25.87 -12.59 21.28
C ASP A 479 -26.21 -11.36 22.14
N VAL A 480 -26.84 -10.34 21.54
CA VAL A 480 -27.06 -9.02 22.15
C VAL A 480 -28.21 -9.03 23.18
N ARG A 481 -27.98 -8.41 24.35
CA ARG A 481 -29.02 -7.90 25.28
C ARG A 481 -28.77 -6.41 25.57
N PRO A 482 -29.79 -5.60 25.97
CA PRO A 482 -29.64 -4.17 26.18
C PRO A 482 -28.73 -3.84 27.37
N ILE A 483 -27.75 -2.96 27.18
CA ILE A 483 -26.84 -2.46 28.24
C ILE A 483 -27.10 -0.95 28.44
N PHE A 484 -27.40 -0.54 29.68
CA PHE A 484 -27.59 0.86 30.08
C PHE A 484 -26.23 1.54 30.34
N TRP A 485 -25.71 2.29 29.35
CA TRP A 485 -24.35 2.86 29.35
C TRP A 485 -24.13 4.02 30.32
N ALA A 486 -25.19 4.72 30.75
CA ALA A 486 -25.12 5.78 31.77
C ALA A 486 -24.43 5.31 33.07
N ASN A 487 -24.42 4.00 33.34
CA ASN A 487 -23.87 3.42 34.57
C ASN A 487 -22.54 2.67 34.38
N ARG A 488 -21.97 2.59 33.16
CA ARG A 488 -20.73 1.82 32.90
C ARG A 488 -19.71 2.50 31.95
N PRO A 489 -19.19 3.70 32.27
CA PRO A 489 -18.29 4.47 31.38
C PRO A 489 -16.98 3.73 31.02
N LYS A 490 -16.37 3.01 31.98
CA LYS A 490 -15.12 2.26 31.75
C LYS A 490 -15.29 1.09 30.77
N SER A 491 -16.47 0.47 30.76
CA SER A 491 -16.76 -0.64 29.84
C SER A 491 -17.03 -0.15 28.43
N TYR A 492 -17.57 1.07 28.27
CA TYR A 492 -17.75 1.71 26.97
C TYR A 492 -16.38 1.98 26.33
N ILE A 493 -15.53 2.72 27.02
CA ILE A 493 -14.17 3.07 26.56
C ILE A 493 -13.36 1.81 26.22
N SER A 494 -13.37 0.79 27.08
CA SER A 494 -12.62 -0.45 26.80
C SER A 494 -13.11 -1.22 25.58
N ARG A 495 -14.39 -1.08 25.20
CA ARG A 495 -15.01 -1.80 24.07
C ARG A 495 -14.92 -1.00 22.78
N THR A 496 -14.89 0.34 22.85
CA THR A 496 -14.71 1.24 21.71
C THR A 496 -13.26 1.59 21.42
N LYS A 497 -12.32 1.28 22.33
CA LYS A 497 -10.86 1.47 22.17
C LYS A 497 -10.28 0.80 20.91
N GLY A 498 -11.00 -0.14 20.31
CA GLY A 498 -10.58 -0.85 19.10
C GLY A 498 -11.59 -0.93 17.97
N TRP A 499 -12.52 0.03 17.92
CA TRP A 499 -13.47 0.12 16.83
C TRP A 499 -12.86 0.95 15.69
N GLU A 500 -12.57 0.29 14.55
CA GLU A 500 -12.04 0.96 13.35
C GLU A 500 -13.12 1.32 12.30
N ASP A 501 -14.38 0.91 12.51
CA ASP A 501 -15.49 1.07 11.54
C ASP A 501 -16.28 2.39 11.68
N PHE A 502 -15.75 3.42 12.34
CA PHE A 502 -16.33 4.77 12.40
C PHE A 502 -15.36 5.83 11.84
N PRO A 503 -15.83 6.98 11.32
CA PRO A 503 -14.95 8.05 10.87
C PRO A 503 -14.10 8.51 12.07
N GLN A 504 -12.82 8.15 12.07
CA GLN A 504 -11.89 8.41 13.17
C GLN A 504 -11.61 9.91 13.26
N GLY A 505 -12.38 10.67 14.03
CA GLY A 505 -12.11 12.10 14.32
C GLY A 505 -10.90 12.31 15.22
N TRP A 506 -9.79 11.61 14.96
CA TRP A 506 -8.62 11.58 15.81
C TRP A 506 -7.53 12.45 15.19
N TRP A 507 -6.97 13.35 15.99
CA TRP A 507 -5.91 14.32 15.66
C TRP A 507 -4.54 13.69 15.32
N GLY A 508 -4.54 12.57 14.61
CA GLY A 508 -3.37 11.80 14.21
C GLY A 508 -3.42 11.24 12.78
N ASP A 509 -4.57 11.29 12.08
CA ASP A 509 -4.68 10.85 10.69
C ASP A 509 -5.47 11.86 9.83
N SER A 510 -4.78 12.54 8.92
CA SER A 510 -5.36 13.53 8.00
C SER A 510 -6.30 12.95 6.94
N ARG A 511 -6.45 11.63 6.88
CA ARG A 511 -7.24 10.89 5.87
C ARG A 511 -8.56 10.40 6.41
N SER A 512 -8.85 10.66 7.68
CA SER A 512 -10.16 10.38 8.25
C SER A 512 -11.27 11.18 7.57
N ALA A 513 -12.43 10.56 7.38
CA ALA A 513 -13.62 11.20 6.84
C ALA A 513 -14.13 12.39 7.69
N SER A 514 -13.68 12.53 8.95
CA SER A 514 -13.91 13.71 9.78
C SER A 514 -13.14 14.95 9.30
N TYR A 515 -12.00 14.72 8.63
CA TYR A 515 -11.16 15.73 7.97
C TYR A 515 -11.37 15.72 6.46
N GLY A 516 -12.56 15.36 5.99
CA GLY A 516 -12.89 15.29 4.56
C GLY A 516 -12.25 16.43 3.78
N ALA A 517 -11.83 16.16 2.54
CA ALA A 517 -11.18 17.16 1.69
C ALA A 517 -11.88 18.51 1.87
N LEU A 518 -11.13 19.61 1.96
CA LEU A 518 -11.62 21.00 2.00
C LEU A 518 -12.59 21.38 0.85
N LEU A 519 -12.99 20.40 0.04
CA LEU A 519 -14.02 20.38 -0.99
C LEU A 519 -15.44 20.10 -0.45
N ASP A 520 -15.60 19.46 0.71
CA ASP A 520 -16.92 19.21 1.33
C ASP A 520 -17.35 20.40 2.20
N HIS A 521 -17.47 21.57 1.58
CA HIS A 521 -18.41 22.56 2.07
C HIS A 521 -19.83 22.08 1.73
N GLN A 522 -20.59 21.70 2.76
CA GLN A 522 -22.04 21.47 2.70
C GLN A 522 -22.86 22.72 2.25
N PHE A 523 -22.18 23.81 1.86
CA PHE A 523 -22.75 24.99 1.22
C PHE A 523 -22.69 24.94 -0.31
N SER A 524 -22.19 23.84 -0.92
CA SER A 524 -21.72 23.85 -2.32
C SER A 524 -22.28 22.75 -3.23
N ARG A 525 -23.41 22.09 -2.91
CA ARG A 525 -24.05 21.15 -3.87
C ARG A 525 -25.45 21.59 -4.33
N PRO A 526 -25.76 21.50 -5.64
CA PRO A 526 -27.11 21.73 -6.19
C PRO A 526 -28.09 20.68 -5.65
N ARG A 527 -29.24 21.12 -5.14
CA ARG A 527 -30.32 20.21 -4.72
C ARG A 527 -31.03 19.67 -5.95
N ALA A 528 -30.87 18.37 -6.21
CA ALA A 528 -31.72 17.66 -7.14
C ALA A 528 -33.19 17.75 -6.68
N ARG A 529 -34.09 18.11 -7.60
CA ARG A 529 -35.54 18.01 -7.40
C ARG A 529 -35.92 16.54 -7.12
N ASP A 530 -36.83 16.39 -6.18
CA ASP A 530 -37.60 15.19 -5.82
C ASP A 530 -36.92 14.06 -5.04
N LYS A 531 -37.59 13.70 -3.92
CA LYS A 531 -37.53 12.48 -3.08
C LYS A 531 -36.17 12.02 -2.54
N LYS A 532 -35.04 12.55 -3.01
CA LYS A 532 -33.69 12.10 -2.64
C LYS A 532 -33.17 12.68 -1.33
N LEU A 533 -33.78 13.73 -0.78
CA LEU A 533 -33.36 14.32 0.50
C LEU A 533 -33.52 13.36 1.70
N GLN A 534 -34.52 12.47 1.67
CA GLN A 534 -34.61 11.36 2.64
C GLN A 534 -33.51 10.31 2.46
N GLN A 535 -32.79 10.28 1.33
CA GLN A 535 -31.68 9.39 1.06
C GLN A 535 -30.30 10.03 1.29
N GLU A 536 -30.20 11.36 1.40
CA GLU A 536 -28.89 12.04 1.60
C GLU A 536 -28.55 12.31 3.06
N TRP A 537 -29.55 12.50 3.93
CA TRP A 537 -29.35 12.41 5.39
C TRP A 537 -29.25 10.96 5.88
N VAL A 538 -29.52 10.02 4.98
CA VAL A 538 -29.53 8.60 5.24
C VAL A 538 -28.59 7.90 4.26
N VAL A 539 -27.31 7.92 4.60
CA VAL A 539 -26.34 7.08 3.92
C VAL A 539 -26.71 5.62 4.19
N PRO A 540 -26.99 4.78 3.17
CA PRO A 540 -27.08 3.33 3.36
C PRO A 540 -25.65 2.83 3.59
N LEU A 541 -25.19 2.86 4.83
CA LEU A 541 -23.97 2.18 5.23
C LEU A 541 -24.23 0.68 5.09
N LYS A 542 -23.72 0.05 4.02
CA LYS A 542 -23.85 -1.39 3.73
C LYS A 542 -23.35 -2.31 4.86
N ARG A 543 -22.68 -1.79 5.88
CA ARG A 543 -22.16 -2.52 7.05
C ARG A 543 -22.95 -2.34 8.35
N TRP A 544 -23.90 -1.40 8.41
CA TRP A 544 -24.69 -1.14 9.61
C TRP A 544 -26.05 -1.81 9.49
N GLY A 545 -26.40 -2.70 10.42
CA GLY A 545 -27.79 -3.20 10.59
C GLY A 545 -28.37 -4.14 9.52
N GLY A 546 -27.65 -4.44 8.43
CA GLY A 546 -28.11 -5.32 7.35
C GLY A 546 -28.90 -4.58 6.25
N PRO A 547 -29.31 -5.26 5.16
CA PRO A 547 -29.97 -4.60 4.05
C PRO A 547 -31.32 -3.99 4.47
N VAL A 548 -31.63 -2.81 3.91
CA VAL A 548 -32.92 -2.09 4.03
C VAL A 548 -33.16 -1.39 5.38
N GLY A 549 -32.32 -0.44 5.80
CA GLY A 549 -32.61 0.47 6.93
C GLY A 549 -31.99 1.86 6.80
N TYR A 550 -32.27 2.73 7.77
CA TYR A 550 -31.93 4.17 7.74
C TYR A 550 -30.90 4.53 8.81
N VAL A 551 -29.84 5.25 8.45
CA VAL A 551 -28.85 5.85 9.38
C VAL A 551 -29.05 7.36 9.45
N TYR A 552 -28.86 7.96 10.61
CA TYR A 552 -28.99 9.38 10.89
C TYR A 552 -27.69 9.89 11.51
N GLN A 553 -27.26 11.11 11.17
CA GLN A 553 -26.05 11.74 11.71
C GLN A 553 -26.25 13.24 11.97
N LYS A 554 -25.74 13.75 13.09
CA LYS A 554 -25.67 15.18 13.42
C LYS A 554 -24.30 15.74 13.06
N ALA A 555 -24.27 17.00 12.62
CA ALA A 555 -23.02 17.72 12.40
C ALA A 555 -22.36 18.11 13.73
N TYR A 556 -21.04 17.98 13.83
CA TYR A 556 -20.27 18.39 14.99
C TYR A 556 -18.87 18.89 14.58
N LEU A 557 -18.25 19.69 15.43
CA LEU A 557 -16.94 20.32 15.22
C LEU A 557 -16.09 20.23 16.49
N GLU A 558 -14.81 19.88 16.32
CA GLU A 558 -13.83 19.76 17.42
C GLU A 558 -12.60 20.60 17.10
N PHE A 559 -12.09 21.36 18.07
CA PHE A 559 -10.91 22.19 17.87
C PHE A 559 -10.26 22.64 19.19
N PHE A 560 -9.00 23.07 19.09
CA PHE A 560 -8.28 23.76 20.17
C PHE A 560 -8.29 25.26 19.93
N CYS A 561 -8.59 26.05 20.95
CA CYS A 561 -8.53 27.50 20.87
C CYS A 561 -8.05 28.14 22.18
N SER A 562 -7.62 29.40 22.12
CA SER A 562 -7.30 30.16 23.32
C SER A 562 -8.58 30.51 24.09
N LYS A 563 -8.45 30.85 25.38
CA LYS A 563 -9.61 31.18 26.22
C LYS A 563 -10.41 32.36 25.67
N GLU A 564 -9.73 33.36 25.12
CA GLU A 564 -10.35 34.55 24.54
C GLU A 564 -11.22 34.20 23.33
N LYS A 565 -10.76 33.27 22.49
CA LYS A 565 -11.53 32.77 21.34
C LYS A 565 -12.69 31.89 21.79
N LEU A 566 -12.49 31.04 22.80
CA LEU A 566 -13.57 30.25 23.38
C LEU A 566 -14.71 31.14 23.88
N ASP A 567 -14.38 32.22 24.61
CA ASP A 567 -15.39 33.14 25.14
C ASP A 567 -16.17 33.82 24.02
N ALA A 568 -15.51 34.21 22.93
CA ALA A 568 -16.18 34.77 21.75
C ALA A 568 -17.11 33.76 21.05
N VAL A 569 -16.72 32.47 20.99
CA VAL A 569 -17.57 31.41 20.43
C VAL A 569 -18.78 31.17 21.32
N VAL A 570 -18.56 31.01 22.63
CA VAL A 570 -19.62 30.79 23.63
C VAL A 570 -20.65 31.91 23.61
N GLU A 571 -20.22 33.16 23.51
CA GLU A 571 -21.13 34.31 23.43
C GLU A 571 -22.03 34.25 22.18
N LYS A 572 -21.45 33.90 21.02
CA LYS A 572 -22.22 33.75 19.77
C LYS A 572 -23.18 32.56 19.85
N CYS A 573 -22.80 31.46 20.50
CA CYS A 573 -23.66 30.29 20.68
C CYS A 573 -24.90 30.58 21.55
N LYS A 574 -24.89 31.60 22.42
CA LYS A 574 -26.10 31.98 23.19
C LYS A 574 -27.28 32.38 22.31
N ALA A 575 -27.01 32.94 21.12
CA ALA A 575 -28.04 33.33 20.15
C ALA A 575 -28.53 32.14 19.30
N LEU A 576 -27.90 30.97 19.42
CA LEU A 576 -28.17 29.78 18.60
C LEU A 576 -28.58 28.61 19.52
N PRO A 577 -29.86 28.54 19.94
CA PRO A 577 -30.32 27.52 20.90
C PRO A 577 -30.20 26.09 20.38
N SER A 578 -29.97 25.92 19.08
CA SER A 578 -29.77 24.62 18.44
C SER A 578 -28.32 24.14 18.47
N ILE A 579 -27.37 24.89 19.06
CA ILE A 579 -25.98 24.44 19.21
C ILE A 579 -25.74 23.98 20.65
N THR A 580 -25.19 22.80 20.81
CA THR A 580 -24.70 22.29 22.09
C THR A 580 -23.18 22.28 22.08
N TYR A 581 -22.51 22.77 23.13
CA TYR A 581 -21.05 22.78 23.20
C TYR A 581 -20.54 22.33 24.56
N MET A 582 -19.33 21.76 24.55
CA MET A 582 -18.54 21.36 25.70
C MET A 582 -17.10 21.83 25.49
N ALA A 583 -16.55 22.55 26.45
CA ALA A 583 -15.18 23.06 26.39
C ALA A 583 -14.47 22.81 27.71
N VAL A 584 -13.21 22.38 27.64
CA VAL A 584 -12.41 22.06 28.81
C VAL A 584 -10.94 22.36 28.57
N ASN A 585 -10.25 22.94 29.55
CA ASN A 585 -8.79 23.07 29.51
C ASN A 585 -8.09 21.94 30.27
N LYS A 586 -6.76 21.84 30.15
CA LYS A 586 -5.98 20.80 30.84
C LYS A 586 -6.14 20.84 32.37
N GLY A 587 -6.34 22.02 32.95
CA GLY A 587 -6.60 22.25 34.38
C GLY A 587 -8.07 22.08 34.83
N GLU A 588 -8.92 21.46 34.00
CA GLU A 588 -10.32 21.12 34.30
C GLU A 588 -11.32 22.29 34.39
N ASN A 589 -10.98 23.48 33.91
CA ASN A 589 -11.97 24.56 33.75
C ASN A 589 -12.95 24.19 32.62
N TRP A 590 -14.17 23.86 33.02
CA TRP A 590 -15.26 23.37 32.17
C TRP A 590 -16.26 24.48 31.82
N VAL A 591 -16.63 24.58 30.54
CA VAL A 591 -17.67 25.49 30.03
C VAL A 591 -18.57 24.71 29.07
N SER A 592 -19.88 24.66 29.32
CA SER A 592 -20.83 23.89 28.52
C SER A 592 -22.23 24.47 28.66
N ASN A 593 -23.08 24.29 27.65
CA ASN A 593 -24.52 24.51 27.74
C ASN A 593 -25.34 23.21 27.84
N ALA A 594 -24.69 22.04 27.87
CA ALA A 594 -25.29 20.75 28.22
C ALA A 594 -25.14 20.42 29.71
N ALA A 595 -26.16 19.80 30.31
CA ALA A 595 -26.12 19.31 31.68
C ALA A 595 -25.24 18.06 31.82
N GLN A 596 -24.79 17.77 33.05
CA GLN A 596 -23.84 16.69 33.34
C GLN A 596 -24.38 15.27 33.00
N SER A 597 -25.71 15.13 32.92
CA SER A 597 -26.42 13.89 32.58
C SER A 597 -26.91 13.82 31.13
N ASP A 598 -26.71 14.89 30.35
CA ASP A 598 -27.23 14.95 28.99
C ASP A 598 -26.43 14.04 28.06
N VAL A 599 -27.14 13.39 27.14
CA VAL A 599 -26.56 12.46 26.17
C VAL A 599 -26.89 12.96 24.78
N ASN A 600 -25.87 13.36 24.02
CA ASN A 600 -26.03 13.75 22.62
C ASN A 600 -25.72 12.56 21.72
N ALA A 601 -26.75 11.96 21.12
CA ALA A 601 -26.57 11.01 20.04
C ALA A 601 -26.14 11.77 18.77
N VAL A 602 -24.92 11.47 18.28
CA VAL A 602 -24.33 12.11 17.10
C VAL A 602 -24.60 11.28 15.84
N THR A 603 -24.86 9.98 15.99
CA THR A 603 -25.27 9.11 14.89
C THR A 603 -26.34 8.13 15.42
N TRP A 604 -27.23 7.55 14.62
CA TRP A 604 -28.06 6.37 14.96
C TRP A 604 -28.68 5.66 13.77
N GLY A 605 -29.12 4.41 13.95
CA GLY A 605 -29.63 3.56 12.86
C GLY A 605 -30.92 2.83 13.21
N VAL A 606 -31.84 2.79 12.26
CA VAL A 606 -33.18 2.18 12.38
C VAL A 606 -33.35 1.15 11.27
N PHE A 607 -33.55 -0.12 11.64
CA PHE A 607 -33.62 -1.24 10.70
C PHE A 607 -34.87 -2.10 10.96
N PRO A 608 -35.48 -2.71 9.92
CA PRO A 608 -36.63 -3.60 10.07
C PRO A 608 -36.35 -4.75 11.02
N ALA A 609 -37.32 -5.05 11.90
CA ALA A 609 -37.26 -6.14 12.87
C ALA A 609 -36.02 -6.14 13.80
N LYS A 610 -35.40 -4.97 14.00
CA LYS A 610 -34.28 -4.76 14.93
C LYS A 610 -34.58 -3.59 15.85
N GLU A 611 -34.08 -3.64 17.08
CA GLU A 611 -34.04 -2.46 17.94
C GLU A 611 -33.19 -1.36 17.29
N ILE A 612 -33.44 -0.10 17.65
CA ILE A 612 -32.63 1.03 17.19
C ILE A 612 -31.17 0.73 17.51
N ILE A 613 -30.35 0.61 16.47
CA ILE A 613 -28.93 0.34 16.62
C ILE A 613 -28.30 1.67 16.99
N GLN A 614 -27.82 1.78 18.23
CA GLN A 614 -27.29 3.02 18.79
C GLN A 614 -25.76 3.13 18.59
N PRO A 615 -25.27 4.22 17.99
CA PRO A 615 -23.86 4.58 17.87
C PRO A 615 -23.54 5.87 18.62
N THR A 616 -22.27 6.25 18.51
CA THR A 616 -21.55 7.38 19.11
C THR A 616 -22.44 8.39 19.82
N ILE A 617 -22.44 8.26 21.14
CA ILE A 617 -22.96 9.26 22.05
C ILE A 617 -21.81 10.15 22.53
N VAL A 618 -22.07 11.43 22.59
CA VAL A 618 -21.20 12.40 23.25
C VAL A 618 -21.91 12.86 24.51
N ASP A 619 -21.33 12.51 25.65
CA ASP A 619 -21.79 12.94 26.96
C ASP A 619 -20.63 13.60 27.74
N PRO A 620 -20.94 14.42 28.77
CA PRO A 620 -19.92 15.15 29.50
C PRO A 620 -18.88 14.28 30.20
N ALA A 621 -19.24 13.05 30.62
CA ALA A 621 -18.30 12.14 31.28
C ALA A 621 -17.35 11.50 30.26
N SER A 622 -17.85 11.09 29.10
CA SER A 622 -17.02 10.59 28.00
C SER A 622 -16.05 11.65 27.47
N PHE A 623 -16.52 12.89 27.30
CA PHE A 623 -15.68 14.01 26.84
C PHE A 623 -14.55 14.37 27.83
N LYS A 624 -14.81 14.28 29.14
CA LYS A 624 -13.78 14.51 30.18
C LYS A 624 -12.66 13.48 30.14
N VAL A 625 -12.96 12.21 29.85
CA VAL A 625 -11.92 11.19 29.72
C VAL A 625 -11.11 11.39 28.44
N TRP A 626 -11.79 11.79 27.36
CA TRP A 626 -11.14 12.00 26.07
C TRP A 626 -10.21 13.23 26.03
N LYS A 627 -10.52 14.27 26.81
CA LYS A 627 -9.66 15.43 27.04
C LYS A 627 -8.20 15.05 27.27
N ASP A 628 -7.95 14.10 28.17
CA ASP A 628 -6.59 13.77 28.60
C ASP A 628 -5.77 13.20 27.44
N GLU A 629 -6.37 12.33 26.64
CA GLU A 629 -5.76 11.78 25.42
C GLU A 629 -5.53 12.86 24.35
N ALA A 630 -6.49 13.78 24.17
CA ALA A 630 -6.38 14.89 23.22
C ALA A 630 -5.24 15.86 23.58
N PHE A 631 -5.06 16.20 24.86
CA PHE A 631 -3.94 17.04 25.32
C PHE A 631 -2.60 16.29 25.38
N GLU A 632 -2.61 14.99 25.68
CA GLU A 632 -1.40 14.16 25.63
C GLU A 632 -0.83 14.07 24.22
N THR A 633 -1.67 14.02 23.19
CA THR A 633 -1.25 13.94 21.78
C THR A 633 -0.29 15.08 21.41
N TRP A 634 -0.57 16.32 21.79
CA TRP A 634 0.32 17.46 21.55
C TRP A 634 1.69 17.32 22.22
N SER A 635 1.72 16.77 23.43
CA SER A 635 2.93 16.71 24.26
C SER A 635 3.76 15.45 24.07
N ARG A 636 3.15 14.29 23.83
CA ARG A 636 3.81 12.99 23.69
C ARG A 636 4.05 12.57 22.24
N SER A 637 3.17 12.96 21.34
CA SER A 637 3.29 12.59 19.92
C SER A 637 3.98 13.72 19.16
N TRP A 638 3.36 14.90 19.09
CA TRP A 638 3.82 15.98 18.21
C TRP A 638 5.09 16.68 18.71
N ALA A 639 5.15 17.03 20.00
CA ALA A 639 6.33 17.69 20.56
C ALA A 639 7.59 16.81 20.53
N ASN A 640 7.46 15.48 20.58
CA ASN A 640 8.60 14.56 20.59
C ASN A 640 9.23 14.32 19.21
N LEU A 641 8.59 14.79 18.14
CA LEU A 641 9.16 14.77 16.80
C LEU A 641 10.27 15.81 16.61
N TYR A 642 10.42 16.75 17.55
CA TYR A 642 11.36 17.87 17.47
C TYR A 642 12.40 17.82 18.58
N PRO A 643 13.66 18.26 18.34
CA PRO A 643 14.69 18.38 19.36
C PRO A 643 14.28 19.31 20.52
N GLU A 644 14.87 19.12 21.70
CA GLU A 644 14.48 19.85 22.93
C GLU A 644 14.54 21.39 22.84
N ALA A 645 15.46 21.93 22.02
CA ALA A 645 15.63 23.37 21.84
C ALA A 645 14.81 23.94 20.67
N ASP A 646 14.02 23.13 19.96
CA ASP A 646 13.30 23.56 18.76
C ASP A 646 12.09 24.45 19.12
N PRO A 647 11.96 25.65 18.52
CA PRO A 647 10.79 26.51 18.72
C PRO A 647 9.44 25.83 18.46
N SER A 648 9.40 24.84 17.56
CA SER A 648 8.21 24.04 17.24
C SER A 648 7.80 23.17 18.43
N LYS A 649 8.76 22.54 19.11
CA LYS A 649 8.49 21.77 20.34
C LYS A 649 7.89 22.67 21.42
N ILE A 650 8.48 23.85 21.61
CA ILE A 650 8.00 24.85 22.56
C ILE A 650 6.57 25.29 22.21
N CYS A 651 6.25 25.46 20.93
CA CYS A 651 4.91 25.79 20.46
C CYS A 651 3.86 24.71 20.83
N PHE A 652 4.15 23.43 20.57
CA PHE A 652 3.26 22.32 20.92
C PHE A 652 3.04 22.20 22.44
N LEU A 653 4.11 22.38 23.22
CA LEU A 653 4.00 22.41 24.68
C LEU A 653 3.13 23.58 25.17
N ARG A 654 3.21 24.75 24.52
CA ARG A 654 2.34 25.91 24.81
C ARG A 654 0.86 25.65 24.47
N ILE A 655 0.56 24.95 23.37
CA ILE A 655 -0.82 24.54 23.04
C ILE A 655 -1.37 23.65 24.16
N SER A 656 -0.58 22.66 24.60
CA SER A 656 -0.99 21.76 25.68
C SER A 656 -1.21 22.43 27.04
N THR A 657 -0.67 23.64 27.24
CA THR A 657 -0.67 24.34 28.53
C THR A 657 -1.70 25.48 28.57
N PHE A 658 -1.90 26.20 27.46
CA PHE A 658 -2.67 27.45 27.44
C PHE A 658 -3.98 27.38 26.62
N HIS A 659 -4.23 26.31 25.86
CA HIS A 659 -5.43 26.20 25.02
C HIS A 659 -6.53 25.36 25.69
N CYS A 660 -7.77 25.64 25.31
CA CYS A 660 -8.95 24.86 25.65
C CYS A 660 -9.28 23.91 24.50
N PHE A 661 -9.72 22.69 24.83
CA PHE A 661 -10.30 21.76 23.88
C PHE A 661 -11.81 21.95 23.85
N VAL A 662 -12.37 22.15 22.66
CA VAL A 662 -13.77 22.51 22.44
C VAL A 662 -14.40 21.52 21.48
N LEU A 663 -15.57 21.01 21.86
CA LEU A 663 -16.47 20.23 21.01
C LEU A 663 -17.82 20.95 20.92
N GLY A 664 -18.21 21.34 19.71
CA GLY A 664 -19.52 21.93 19.41
C GLY A 664 -20.34 20.99 18.52
N VAL A 665 -21.48 20.53 19.01
CA VAL A 665 -22.48 19.76 18.26
C VAL A 665 -23.55 20.73 17.74
N ILE A 666 -23.78 20.73 16.43
CA ILE A 666 -24.78 21.59 15.79
C ILE A 666 -26.05 20.77 15.54
N GLN A 667 -27.16 21.17 16.17
CA GLN A 667 -28.49 20.67 15.83
C GLN A 667 -29.03 21.57 14.71
N LEU A 668 -29.13 21.05 13.49
CA LEU A 668 -29.86 21.70 12.41
C LEU A 668 -31.31 21.25 12.48
N THR A 669 -32.21 22.16 12.86
CA THR A 669 -33.65 22.02 12.58
C THR A 669 -33.90 22.81 11.31
N ILE A 670 -34.21 22.15 10.19
CA ILE A 670 -34.64 22.86 8.98
C ILE A 670 -36.10 23.27 9.21
N ASP A 671 -36.35 24.58 9.17
CA ASP A 671 -37.68 25.20 9.17
C ASP A 671 -38.15 25.37 7.70
N ASP A 672 -39.24 24.71 7.35
CA ASP A 672 -39.75 24.45 5.98
C ASP A 672 -40.44 25.67 5.30
N ASN A 673 -39.97 26.90 5.49
CA ASN A 673 -40.76 28.10 5.13
C ASN A 673 -40.12 29.06 4.11
N ASN A 674 -39.73 28.58 2.91
CA ASN A 674 -39.76 29.43 1.70
C ASN A 674 -39.75 28.64 0.36
N PRO A 675 -40.90 28.35 -0.26
CA PRO A 675 -41.00 27.46 -1.43
C PRO A 675 -40.70 28.12 -2.79
N LYS A 676 -40.16 29.35 -2.83
CA LYS A 676 -40.03 30.09 -4.11
C LYS A 676 -38.69 30.00 -4.84
N TYR A 677 -37.60 29.64 -4.17
CA TYR A 677 -36.29 29.46 -4.81
C TYR A 677 -35.52 28.34 -4.10
N GLU A 678 -35.57 27.12 -4.63
CA GLU A 678 -34.94 25.94 -4.01
C GLU A 678 -33.50 25.65 -4.52
N THR A 679 -33.08 26.26 -5.63
CA THR A 679 -31.77 26.03 -6.27
C THR A 679 -31.27 27.29 -6.98
N VAL A 680 -29.96 27.55 -6.90
CA VAL A 680 -29.23 28.59 -7.66
C VAL A 680 -28.18 27.88 -8.51
N GLU A 681 -28.24 28.02 -9.83
CA GLU A 681 -27.28 27.38 -10.75
C GLU A 681 -26.04 28.27 -10.93
N CYS A 682 -24.85 27.72 -10.75
CA CYS A 682 -23.61 28.50 -10.69
C CYS A 682 -22.59 28.05 -11.74
N ALA A 683 -21.98 29.00 -12.44
CA ALA A 683 -20.84 28.79 -13.33
C ALA A 683 -19.56 29.30 -12.67
N TYR A 684 -18.43 28.66 -12.95
CA TYR A 684 -17.13 29.04 -12.40
C TYR A 684 -16.12 29.26 -13.52
N SER A 685 -15.38 30.36 -13.42
CA SER A 685 -14.26 30.68 -14.28
C SER A 685 -13.09 29.73 -14.00
N TYR A 686 -12.68 28.96 -15.01
CA TYR A 686 -11.54 28.04 -14.96
C TYR A 686 -10.55 28.43 -16.07
N TYR A 687 -9.25 28.33 -15.81
CA TYR A 687 -8.12 28.80 -16.65
C TYR A 687 -8.48 29.46 -17.99
N ASN A 688 -8.43 30.81 -18.05
CA ASN A 688 -8.74 31.56 -19.26
C ASN A 688 -7.49 32.17 -19.88
N VAL A 689 -7.28 31.91 -21.18
CA VAL A 689 -6.17 32.48 -21.95
C VAL A 689 -6.73 33.13 -23.21
N ALA A 690 -6.62 34.45 -23.30
CA ALA A 690 -7.05 35.22 -24.45
C ALA A 690 -5.84 35.56 -25.33
N THR A 691 -5.83 35.12 -26.59
CA THR A 691 -4.72 35.32 -27.53
C THR A 691 -5.06 36.24 -28.69
N ARG A 692 -6.29 36.17 -29.21
CA ARG A 692 -6.79 36.97 -30.35
C ARG A 692 -7.81 38.04 -29.95
N THR A 693 -8.43 37.90 -28.79
CA THR A 693 -9.43 38.80 -28.23
C THR A 693 -8.95 39.32 -26.87
N SER A 694 -9.55 40.39 -26.36
CA SER A 694 -9.26 40.84 -25.00
C SER A 694 -9.88 39.87 -23.98
N LEU A 695 -9.22 39.69 -22.83
CA LEU A 695 -9.74 38.86 -21.74
C LEU A 695 -11.14 39.32 -21.26
N PRO A 696 -11.43 40.63 -21.10
CA PRO A 696 -12.79 41.08 -20.80
C PRO A 696 -13.83 40.68 -21.85
N GLN A 697 -13.50 40.73 -23.14
CA GLN A 697 -14.42 40.32 -24.19
C GLN A 697 -14.67 38.80 -24.16
N LEU A 698 -13.62 38.00 -23.95
CA LEU A 698 -13.75 36.55 -23.80
C LEU A 698 -14.63 36.18 -22.60
N MET A 699 -14.45 36.86 -21.46
CA MET A 699 -15.24 36.61 -20.26
C MET A 699 -16.68 37.10 -20.40
N LYS A 700 -16.92 38.18 -21.16
CA LYS A 700 -18.27 38.63 -21.51
C LYS A 700 -19.02 37.57 -22.31
N ASP A 701 -18.34 36.95 -23.28
CA ASP A 701 -18.93 35.87 -24.07
C ASP A 701 -19.19 34.63 -23.20
N ALA A 702 -18.28 34.31 -22.27
CA ALA A 702 -18.49 33.24 -21.28
C ALA A 702 -19.71 33.48 -20.38
N LEU A 703 -19.93 34.71 -19.90
CA LEU A 703 -21.12 35.07 -19.13
C LEU A 703 -22.42 34.87 -19.93
N ILE A 704 -22.40 35.23 -21.22
CA ILE A 704 -23.55 35.04 -22.11
C ILE A 704 -23.84 33.55 -22.28
N VAL A 705 -22.81 32.73 -22.51
CA VAL A 705 -22.96 31.27 -22.63
C VAL A 705 -23.48 30.66 -21.33
N SER A 706 -22.93 31.03 -20.17
CA SER A 706 -23.41 30.55 -18.88
C SER A 706 -24.87 30.92 -18.63
N LYS A 707 -25.29 32.13 -19.03
CA LYS A 707 -26.70 32.50 -18.92
C LYS A 707 -27.60 31.68 -19.85
N GLN A 708 -27.14 31.37 -21.06
CA GLN A 708 -27.85 30.51 -22.00
C GLN A 708 -27.95 29.06 -21.50
N GLN A 709 -26.97 28.59 -20.74
CA GLN A 709 -26.98 27.27 -20.08
C GLN A 709 -27.81 27.22 -18.79
N GLY A 710 -28.47 28.32 -18.42
CA GLY A 710 -29.35 28.38 -17.27
C GLY A 710 -28.67 28.69 -15.94
N CYS A 711 -27.42 29.15 -15.94
CA CYS A 711 -26.75 29.59 -14.72
C CYS A 711 -27.31 30.94 -14.24
N ASP A 712 -27.52 31.05 -12.93
CA ASP A 712 -27.97 32.23 -12.21
C ASP A 712 -26.80 33.11 -11.74
N VAL A 713 -25.68 32.48 -11.36
CA VAL A 713 -24.48 33.15 -10.83
C VAL A 713 -23.23 32.70 -11.58
N PHE A 714 -22.27 33.60 -11.79
CA PHE A 714 -20.96 33.27 -12.36
C PHE A 714 -19.86 33.73 -11.41
N TYR A 715 -19.02 32.81 -10.95
CA TYR A 715 -17.91 33.06 -10.03
C TYR A 715 -16.58 33.15 -10.77
N ALA A 716 -15.73 34.07 -10.32
CA ALA A 716 -14.34 34.17 -10.77
C ALA A 716 -13.44 34.55 -9.59
N LEU A 717 -12.34 33.82 -9.44
CA LEU A 717 -11.28 34.20 -8.48
C LEU A 717 -10.49 35.39 -9.02
N ASN A 718 -10.02 36.26 -8.14
CA ASN A 718 -9.17 37.41 -8.48
C ASN A 718 -7.70 37.03 -8.74
N VAL A 719 -7.45 35.82 -9.24
CA VAL A 719 -6.10 35.32 -9.57
C VAL A 719 -5.71 35.68 -11.01
N MET A 720 -4.43 35.58 -11.35
CA MET A 720 -3.90 35.92 -12.68
C MET A 720 -4.30 37.33 -13.13
N HIS A 721 -4.83 37.49 -14.34
CA HIS A 721 -5.26 38.76 -14.91
C HIS A 721 -6.77 39.00 -14.79
N ASN A 722 -7.47 38.26 -13.92
CA ASN A 722 -8.93 38.34 -13.83
C ASN A 722 -9.44 39.71 -13.32
N GLU A 723 -8.62 40.44 -12.56
CA GLU A 723 -8.93 41.81 -12.12
C GLU A 723 -9.27 42.76 -13.28
N THR A 724 -8.77 42.48 -14.48
CA THR A 724 -9.02 43.28 -15.70
C THR A 724 -10.48 43.31 -16.13
N PHE A 725 -11.27 42.28 -15.81
CA PHE A 725 -12.68 42.20 -16.21
C PHE A 725 -13.66 42.26 -15.04
N VAL A 726 -13.21 42.00 -13.81
CA VAL A 726 -14.06 41.99 -12.60
C VAL A 726 -14.84 43.31 -12.46
N ASN A 727 -14.16 44.44 -12.62
CA ASN A 727 -14.81 45.76 -12.54
C ASN A 727 -15.65 46.07 -13.78
N GLU A 728 -15.16 45.75 -14.97
CA GLU A 728 -15.84 46.07 -16.25
C GLU A 728 -17.14 45.28 -16.41
N LEU A 729 -17.14 44.00 -16.01
CA LEU A 729 -18.28 43.09 -16.12
C LEU A 729 -19.13 43.04 -14.83
N LYS A 730 -18.90 43.98 -13.89
CA LYS A 730 -19.70 44.18 -12.68
C LYS A 730 -19.78 42.96 -11.74
N PHE A 731 -18.66 42.27 -11.55
CA PHE A 731 -18.56 41.26 -10.50
C PHE A 731 -18.57 41.93 -9.13
N TYR A 732 -19.32 41.35 -8.19
CA TYR A 732 -19.32 41.77 -6.79
C TYR A 732 -18.29 40.98 -6.00
N LEU A 733 -17.75 41.58 -4.94
CA LEU A 733 -16.86 40.87 -4.03
C LEU A 733 -17.64 39.79 -3.27
N GLY A 734 -17.20 38.54 -3.39
CA GLY A 734 -17.75 37.43 -2.60
C GLY A 734 -17.38 37.54 -1.12
N ASP A 735 -18.11 36.81 -0.28
CA ASP A 735 -17.92 36.74 1.18
C ASP A 735 -16.83 35.75 1.61
N ALA A 736 -16.33 34.92 0.70
CA ALA A 736 -15.27 33.95 0.94
C ALA A 736 -13.88 34.43 0.48
N GLN A 737 -12.84 34.10 1.25
CA GLN A 737 -11.44 34.32 0.90
C GLN A 737 -10.70 32.99 0.79
N MET A 738 -9.99 32.78 -0.31
CA MET A 738 -9.23 31.57 -0.58
C MET A 738 -7.73 31.83 -0.39
N GLN A 739 -7.08 31.01 0.45
CA GLN A 739 -5.66 31.14 0.81
C GLN A 739 -4.86 29.97 0.23
N PHE A 740 -3.73 30.27 -0.42
CA PHE A 740 -2.82 29.25 -0.99
C PHE A 740 -1.59 29.06 -0.11
N TYR A 741 -1.23 27.79 0.15
CA TYR A 741 -0.05 27.43 0.94
C TYR A 741 0.85 26.48 0.15
N LEU A 742 2.17 26.69 0.21
CA LEU A 742 3.16 25.77 -0.37
C LEU A 742 3.75 24.88 0.74
N PHE A 743 3.75 23.57 0.50
CA PHE A 743 4.32 22.60 1.43
C PHE A 743 5.85 22.50 1.24
N ASN A 744 6.60 22.55 2.34
CA ASN A 744 8.06 22.41 2.39
C ASN A 744 8.85 23.40 1.49
N HIS A 745 8.27 24.57 1.21
CA HIS A 745 8.93 25.62 0.43
C HIS A 745 8.70 27.00 1.06
N PRO A 746 9.72 27.63 1.67
CA PRO A 746 9.56 28.95 2.27
C PRO A 746 9.50 30.03 1.18
N LEU A 747 8.33 30.68 1.04
CA LEU A 747 8.20 31.87 0.22
C LEU A 747 8.92 33.04 0.90
N ARG A 748 9.76 33.76 0.16
CA ARG A 748 10.49 34.94 0.66
C ARG A 748 9.57 36.12 0.98
N SER A 749 8.39 36.16 0.35
CA SER A 749 7.32 37.14 0.57
C SER A 749 5.98 36.56 0.12
N ALA A 750 4.87 37.06 0.66
CA ALA A 750 3.53 36.71 0.17
C ALA A 750 3.36 37.13 -1.30
N LEU A 751 2.82 36.24 -2.12
CA LEU A 751 2.50 36.52 -3.53
C LEU A 751 1.16 37.26 -3.62
N LYS A 752 1.05 38.17 -4.58
CA LYS A 752 -0.23 38.80 -4.92
C LYS A 752 -1.09 37.82 -5.72
N PRO A 753 -2.43 37.92 -5.67
CA PRO A 753 -3.32 37.07 -6.46
C PRO A 753 -2.98 37.07 -7.97
N SER A 754 -2.53 38.19 -8.52
CA SER A 754 -2.12 38.29 -9.92
C SER A 754 -0.85 37.53 -10.29
N GLU A 755 -0.05 37.13 -9.30
CA GLU A 755 1.15 36.30 -9.46
C GLU A 755 0.83 34.80 -9.32
N ILE A 756 -0.41 34.45 -8.98
CA ILE A 756 -0.87 33.07 -8.81
C ILE A 756 -1.49 32.58 -10.11
N GLY A 757 -0.83 31.61 -10.74
CA GLY A 757 -1.31 30.92 -11.94
C GLY A 757 -2.05 29.61 -11.65
N LEU A 758 -2.67 29.48 -10.47
CA LEU A 758 -3.37 28.28 -10.00
C LEU A 758 -4.85 28.60 -9.73
N VAL A 759 -5.73 27.78 -10.29
CA VAL A 759 -7.17 27.77 -10.03
C VAL A 759 -7.51 26.37 -9.52
N CYS A 760 -8.09 26.27 -8.31
CA CYS A 760 -8.49 24.99 -7.71
C CYS A 760 -9.78 24.46 -8.30
#